data_AF-A0A7V4K1D1-F1
#
_entry.id   AF-A0A7V4K1D1-F1
#
_cell.length_a   1.000
_cell.length_b   1.000
_cell.length_c   1.000
_cell.angle_alpha   90.00
_cell.angle_beta   90.00
_cell.angle_gamma   90.00
#
_symmetry.space_group_name_H-M   'P 1'
#
loop_
_entity.id
_entity.type
_entity.pdbx_description
1 polymer ?
#
loop_
_entity_poly.entity_id
_entity_poly.type
_entity_poly.pdbx_seq_one_letter_code
_entity_poly.pdbx_strand_id
1 'polypeptide(L)'
;MEHRELFWNVKEVGFITYLIMGLAVLIWVYLFYERVKLWKRGKAEKRCEKLPTRILGTIGNVLGQIKVFREKYPGLMHGFIFWGFVILLVGTAVEAFDHYAKVHFLEGRPYLVFAFLMDLGGAMALAGTIMAVIRRYVWKPRALDNRKEDAFVLVMLAIVLITGFLVEGARLAAQTTDSPWEKWSFVGWNVFRWFFDQSNVLIYHKLFWWIHLLSSFVFVVVLVNTKLLHLVTSILTTFFRNLSPQSLKLIENIEEAESFGVNRIEEFTWIDLMQLDACVRCGRCQEHCPAFLTNKPLNPKDVIQNLKSHFIRTSRPVISRLRIWGVEDSNNTDSDVKPIIGTVIEEDAIWSCTTCGSCVIQCPMYIEQYPKLIEMRRYLVLMESRFPPELQTAFRNLENNSNPWGIGMHTRGDWAKEGGINLISENPEVEYLFFVGCAGSFDDRNKKVALSISKILQAAGIKFAVMGPEEGCCGDPARRLGNEYLYQILAKQNIEIMKNYGVKKIITMCPHCYNTLKNEYPQLGGTFEVYHYVEIFSKLIKDKKLNLTNSISLSVTYHDSCYLGRYNKIYKKPRFILKSIPSIQLFEMKRSKDKSFCCGAGGGRFWMEEHLGTRINHSRIEDAKNTNAQIVVSSCPFCLTMLSDAIKERELEDKLQAKDLSEILKEAIGV
;
A
#
# COMPACT_ATOMS: atom_id res chain seq x y z
N MET A 1 54.65 5.79 9.09
CA MET A 1 53.52 5.26 8.32
C MET A 1 52.47 4.90 9.34
N GLU A 2 51.45 5.74 9.44
CA GLU A 2 50.53 5.78 10.56
C GLU A 2 49.28 4.97 10.22
N HIS A 3 49.20 3.75 10.77
CA HIS A 3 47.93 3.06 10.92
C HIS A 3 47.16 3.72 12.07
N ARG A 4 45.84 3.86 11.93
CA ARG A 4 44.99 4.30 13.05
C ARG A 4 45.03 3.24 14.14
N GLU A 5 45.64 3.53 15.28
CA GLU A 5 45.62 2.61 16.42
C GLU A 5 44.21 2.59 17.05
N LEU A 6 43.52 1.45 16.92
CA LEU A 6 42.24 1.21 17.58
C LEU A 6 42.44 1.25 19.11
N PHE A 7 41.58 1.98 19.82
CA PHE A 7 41.66 2.18 21.28
C PHE A 7 42.89 2.97 21.79
N TRP A 8 43.59 3.76 20.95
CA TRP A 8 44.81 4.52 21.31
C TRP A 8 44.82 5.17 22.72
N ASN A 9 43.74 5.86 23.12
CA ASN A 9 43.61 6.54 24.43
C ASN A 9 42.65 5.82 25.41
N VAL A 10 42.31 4.56 25.13
CA VAL A 10 41.37 3.72 25.92
C VAL A 10 41.79 2.23 25.93
N LYS A 11 43.08 1.92 25.76
CA LYS A 11 43.60 0.54 25.59
C LYS A 11 43.21 -0.41 26.72
N GLU A 12 43.28 0.06 27.97
CA GLU A 12 43.01 -0.74 29.17
C GLU A 12 41.55 -1.19 29.30
N VAL A 13 40.62 -0.56 28.59
CA VAL A 13 39.17 -0.84 28.68
C VAL A 13 38.61 -1.55 27.44
N GLY A 14 39.47 -1.98 26.52
CA GLY A 14 39.08 -2.71 25.31
C GLY A 14 38.23 -3.96 25.59
N PHE A 15 38.57 -4.75 26.61
CA PHE A 15 37.80 -5.94 27.00
C PHE A 15 36.39 -5.60 27.52
N ILE A 16 36.26 -4.53 28.32
CA ILE A 16 34.97 -4.07 28.87
C ILE A 16 34.01 -3.70 27.73
N THR A 17 34.54 -3.12 26.64
CA THR A 17 33.78 -2.79 25.44
C THR A 17 33.05 -4.00 24.86
N TYR A 18 33.74 -5.13 24.73
CA TYR A 18 33.15 -6.36 24.20
C TYR A 18 32.15 -7.00 25.15
N LEU A 19 32.36 -6.89 26.47
CA LEU A 19 31.40 -7.34 27.46
C LEU A 19 30.08 -6.57 27.33
N ILE A 20 30.15 -5.24 27.22
CA ILE A 20 28.97 -4.37 27.02
C ILE A 20 28.30 -4.69 25.69
N MET A 21 29.07 -4.83 24.60
CA MET A 21 28.55 -5.21 23.29
C MET A 21 27.83 -6.56 23.32
N GLY A 22 28.47 -7.58 23.90
CA GLY A 22 27.91 -8.93 24.02
C GLY A 22 26.61 -8.93 24.81
N LEU A 23 26.57 -8.22 25.94
CA LEU A 23 25.35 -8.05 26.73
C LEU A 23 24.25 -7.34 25.94
N ALA A 24 24.57 -6.24 25.24
CA ALA A 24 23.61 -5.50 24.42
C ALA A 24 23.02 -6.36 23.29
N VAL A 25 23.86 -7.14 22.60
CA VAL A 25 23.42 -8.08 21.55
C VAL A 25 22.56 -9.20 22.13
N LEU A 26 22.93 -9.78 23.27
CA LEU A 26 22.13 -10.82 23.92
C LEU A 26 20.76 -10.30 24.34
N ILE A 27 20.69 -9.11 24.93
CA ILE A 27 19.42 -8.44 25.27
C ILE A 27 18.60 -8.22 23.99
N TRP A 28 19.21 -7.70 22.93
CA TRP A 28 18.54 -7.47 21.66
C TRP A 28 17.96 -8.77 21.05
N VAL A 29 18.76 -9.84 21.00
CA VAL A 29 18.35 -11.14 20.46
C VAL A 29 17.20 -11.71 21.29
N TYR A 30 17.28 -11.64 22.62
CA TYR A 30 16.20 -12.09 23.50
C TYR A 30 14.90 -11.30 23.27
N LEU A 31 14.99 -9.98 23.23
CA LEU A 31 13.82 -9.12 22.96
C LEU A 31 13.20 -9.40 21.59
N PHE A 32 14.03 -9.61 20.57
CA PHE A 32 13.56 -9.92 19.22
C PHE A 32 12.92 -11.31 19.16
N TYR A 33 13.50 -12.30 19.83
CA TYR A 33 12.92 -13.64 19.95
C TYR A 33 11.53 -13.61 20.60
N GLU A 34 11.36 -12.83 21.67
CA GLU A 34 10.05 -12.63 22.29
C GLU A 34 9.05 -11.98 21.30
N ARG A 35 9.47 -11.00 20.48
CA ARG A 35 8.61 -10.46 19.41
C ARG A 35 8.18 -11.53 18.40
N VAL A 36 9.10 -12.40 17.98
CA VAL A 36 8.79 -13.49 17.05
C VAL A 36 7.80 -14.48 17.66
N LYS A 37 7.91 -14.80 18.95
CA LYS A 37 6.91 -15.63 19.66
C LYS A 37 5.52 -15.00 19.62
N LEU A 38 5.43 -13.69 19.81
CA LEU A 38 4.15 -12.98 19.75
C LEU A 38 3.52 -13.10 18.36
N TRP A 39 4.29 -12.88 17.30
CA TRP A 39 3.77 -13.02 15.93
C TRP A 39 3.28 -14.44 15.65
N LYS A 40 3.97 -15.46 16.17
CA LYS A 40 3.58 -16.87 16.04
C LYS A 40 2.29 -17.27 16.75
N ARG A 41 1.66 -16.38 17.54
CA ARG A 41 0.32 -16.61 18.10
C ARG A 41 -0.79 -16.58 17.04
N GLY A 42 -0.53 -15.93 15.90
CA GLY A 42 -1.47 -15.88 14.79
C GLY A 42 -1.54 -17.20 14.01
N LYS A 43 -2.59 -17.35 13.20
CA LYS A 43 -2.78 -18.51 12.32
C LYS A 43 -1.59 -18.69 11.36
N ALA A 44 -1.33 -19.95 10.99
CA ALA A 44 -0.29 -20.28 10.03
C ALA A 44 -0.61 -19.69 8.64
N GLU A 45 0.40 -19.10 8.01
CA GLU A 45 0.34 -18.65 6.62
C GLU A 45 1.69 -18.87 5.95
N LYS A 46 1.69 -19.38 4.72
CA LYS A 46 2.90 -19.62 3.93
C LYS A 46 3.01 -18.56 2.84
N ARG A 47 4.15 -17.86 2.78
CA ARG A 47 4.48 -16.86 1.74
C ARG A 47 5.96 -16.94 1.35
N CYS A 48 6.40 -18.13 0.96
CA CYS A 48 7.80 -18.42 0.61
C CYS A 48 8.00 -18.80 -0.87
N GLU A 49 6.92 -18.85 -1.65
CA GLU A 49 6.93 -19.09 -3.08
C GLU A 49 7.58 -17.94 -3.86
N LYS A 50 8.10 -18.23 -5.08
CA LYS A 50 8.78 -17.26 -5.95
C LYS A 50 9.95 -16.54 -5.27
N LEU A 51 10.81 -17.30 -4.60
CA LEU A 51 11.93 -16.79 -3.79
C LEU A 51 12.79 -15.73 -4.51
N PRO A 52 13.20 -15.89 -5.79
CA PRO A 52 13.98 -14.85 -6.48
C PRO A 52 13.25 -13.50 -6.58
N THR A 53 11.94 -13.53 -6.84
CA THR A 53 11.11 -12.31 -6.91
C THR A 53 10.99 -11.63 -5.53
N ARG A 54 10.91 -12.42 -4.46
CA ARG A 54 10.86 -11.91 -3.10
C ARG A 54 12.19 -11.24 -2.73
N ILE A 55 13.31 -11.95 -2.89
CA ILE A 55 14.66 -11.46 -2.59
C ILE A 55 15.00 -10.20 -3.39
N LEU A 56 14.91 -10.24 -4.72
CA LEU A 56 15.24 -9.08 -5.57
C LEU A 56 14.31 -7.90 -5.27
N GLY A 57 13.03 -8.17 -5.02
CA GLY A 57 12.08 -7.14 -4.62
C GLY A 57 12.41 -6.54 -3.25
N THR A 58 12.88 -7.34 -2.28
CA THR A 58 13.30 -6.86 -0.97
C THR A 58 14.56 -6.01 -1.09
N ILE A 59 15.58 -6.47 -1.81
CA ILE A 59 16.80 -5.69 -2.07
C ILE A 59 16.45 -4.36 -2.72
N GLY A 60 15.66 -4.38 -3.80
CA GLY A 60 15.26 -3.16 -4.51
C GLY A 60 14.45 -2.18 -3.63
N ASN A 61 13.49 -2.67 -2.84
CA ASN A 61 12.63 -1.78 -2.05
C ASN A 61 13.27 -1.31 -0.74
N VAL A 62 14.12 -2.14 -0.10
CA VAL A 62 14.81 -1.79 1.15
C VAL A 62 16.09 -1.02 0.86
N LEU A 63 17.02 -1.57 0.07
CA LEU A 63 18.27 -0.86 -0.23
C LEU A 63 18.03 0.31 -1.18
N GLY A 64 17.16 0.17 -2.19
CA GLY A 64 16.86 1.26 -3.12
C GLY A 64 15.83 2.26 -2.62
N GLN A 65 15.20 2.02 -1.46
CA GLN A 65 14.14 2.86 -0.87
C GLN A 65 13.02 3.24 -1.87
N ILE A 66 12.74 2.40 -2.87
CA ILE A 66 11.90 2.72 -4.05
C ILE A 66 10.53 3.29 -3.62
N LYS A 67 9.89 2.68 -2.62
CA LYS A 67 8.58 3.13 -2.12
C LYS A 67 8.65 4.44 -1.34
N VAL A 68 9.74 4.67 -0.61
CA VAL A 68 9.92 5.85 0.26
C VAL A 68 10.19 7.09 -0.60
N PHE A 69 11.01 6.96 -1.65
CA PHE A 69 11.31 8.04 -2.61
C PHE A 69 10.13 8.49 -3.48
N ARG A 70 8.99 7.79 -3.43
CA ARG A 70 7.77 8.23 -4.11
C ARG A 70 7.23 9.56 -3.55
N GLU A 71 7.63 9.97 -2.35
CA GLU A 71 7.43 11.34 -1.84
C GLU A 71 8.78 12.05 -1.74
N LYS A 72 8.92 13.22 -2.38
CA LYS A 72 10.22 13.89 -2.56
C LYS A 72 10.93 14.18 -1.23
N TYR A 73 10.29 14.97 -0.35
CA TYR A 73 10.92 15.40 0.90
C TYR A 73 11.12 14.25 1.90
N PRO A 74 10.10 13.45 2.26
CA PRO A 74 10.29 12.29 3.14
C PRO A 74 11.28 11.27 2.56
N GLY A 75 11.32 11.11 1.24
CA GLY A 75 12.28 10.28 0.52
C GLY A 75 13.73 10.71 0.75
N LEU A 76 14.04 11.98 0.49
CA LEU A 76 15.38 12.53 0.69
C LEU A 76 15.79 12.48 2.17
N MET A 77 14.91 12.93 3.07
CA MET A 77 15.11 12.88 4.52
C MET A 77 15.45 11.46 4.99
N HIS A 78 14.65 10.47 4.61
CA HIS A 78 14.87 9.09 5.01
C HIS A 78 16.11 8.50 4.34
N GLY A 79 16.40 8.89 3.09
CA GLY A 79 17.61 8.46 2.40
C GLY A 79 18.88 8.92 3.12
N PHE A 80 18.94 10.18 3.50
CA PHE A 80 20.08 10.71 4.25
C PHE A 80 20.32 9.96 5.57
N ILE A 81 19.25 9.64 6.31
CA ILE A 81 19.33 8.78 7.50
C ILE A 81 19.82 7.38 7.10
N PHE A 82 19.12 6.70 6.20
CA PHE A 82 19.36 5.30 5.88
C PHE A 82 20.77 5.05 5.32
N TRP A 83 21.16 5.75 4.24
CA TRP A 83 22.48 5.56 3.65
C TRP A 83 23.60 6.09 4.53
N GLY A 84 23.37 7.16 5.30
CA GLY A 84 24.32 7.62 6.30
C GLY A 84 24.64 6.53 7.32
N PHE A 85 23.61 5.91 7.91
CA PHE A 85 23.80 4.79 8.85
C PHE A 85 24.35 3.53 8.19
N VAL A 86 24.02 3.23 6.93
CA VAL A 86 24.61 2.09 6.20
C VAL A 86 26.12 2.30 6.01
N ILE A 87 26.55 3.50 5.63
CA ILE A 87 27.96 3.83 5.48
C ILE A 87 28.68 3.69 6.82
N LEU A 88 28.12 4.26 7.90
CA LEU A 88 28.69 4.17 9.25
C LEU A 88 28.79 2.72 9.74
N LEU A 89 27.76 1.91 9.51
CA LEU A 89 27.74 0.50 9.91
C LEU A 89 28.78 -0.31 9.13
N VAL A 90 28.83 -0.15 7.81
CA VAL A 90 29.82 -0.85 6.96
C VAL A 90 31.23 -0.43 7.32
N GLY A 91 31.47 0.87 7.51
CA GLY A 91 32.78 1.36 7.90
C GLY A 91 33.21 0.88 9.28
N THR A 92 32.30 0.85 10.26
CA THR A 92 32.59 0.26 11.59
C THR A 92 32.94 -1.23 11.48
N ALA A 93 32.22 -1.98 10.64
CA ALA A 93 32.51 -3.39 10.40
C ALA A 93 33.86 -3.61 9.68
N VAL A 94 34.18 -2.74 8.72
CA VAL A 94 35.45 -2.74 7.99
C VAL A 94 36.63 -2.44 8.92
N GLU A 95 36.51 -1.42 9.77
CA GLU A 95 37.53 -1.08 10.77
C GLU A 95 37.73 -2.21 11.79
N ALA A 96 36.64 -2.82 12.27
CA ALA A 96 36.71 -3.98 13.14
C ALA A 96 37.43 -5.16 12.44
N PHE A 97 37.03 -5.48 11.21
CA PHE A 97 37.64 -6.55 10.43
C PHE A 97 39.14 -6.32 10.23
N ASP A 98 39.54 -5.11 9.80
CA ASP A 98 40.94 -4.75 9.58
C ASP A 98 41.80 -4.99 10.83
N HIS A 99 41.29 -4.57 11.99
CA HIS A 99 41.96 -4.73 13.27
C HIS A 99 42.09 -6.20 13.71
N TYR A 100 41.00 -6.98 13.71
CA TYR A 100 41.04 -8.36 14.24
C TYR A 100 41.63 -9.36 13.26
N ALA A 101 41.43 -9.16 11.96
CA ALA A 101 42.04 -10.00 10.94
C ALA A 101 43.54 -9.69 10.77
N LYS A 102 44.04 -8.60 11.39
CA LYS A 102 45.42 -8.13 11.33
C LYS A 102 45.91 -7.91 9.89
N VAL A 103 44.99 -7.48 9.02
CA VAL A 103 45.25 -7.26 7.60
C VAL A 103 45.87 -5.87 7.39
N HIS A 104 45.54 -4.90 8.24
CA HIS A 104 46.09 -3.54 8.26
C HIS A 104 46.08 -2.83 6.90
N PHE A 105 45.00 -2.99 6.13
CA PHE A 105 44.85 -2.37 4.80
C PHE A 105 44.30 -0.93 4.85
N LEU A 106 43.79 -0.49 6.00
CA LEU A 106 43.33 0.89 6.22
C LEU A 106 44.51 1.84 6.48
N GLU A 107 45.43 1.92 5.51
CA GLU A 107 46.58 2.81 5.52
C GLU A 107 46.61 3.66 4.23
N GLY A 108 47.26 4.82 4.27
CA GLY A 108 47.43 5.67 3.08
C GLY A 108 46.12 6.03 2.37
N ARG A 109 46.06 5.84 1.04
CA ARG A 109 44.88 6.20 0.23
C ARG A 109 43.59 5.49 0.66
N PRO A 110 43.56 4.17 0.90
CA PRO A 110 42.42 3.48 1.50
C PRO A 110 41.88 4.15 2.77
N TYR A 111 42.76 4.55 3.69
CA TYR A 111 42.36 5.27 4.91
C TYR A 111 41.71 6.62 4.61
N LEU A 112 42.23 7.39 3.65
CA LEU A 112 41.64 8.68 3.25
C LEU A 112 40.20 8.53 2.74
N VAL A 113 39.98 7.54 1.87
CA VAL A 113 38.64 7.24 1.35
C VAL A 113 37.72 6.78 2.47
N PHE A 114 38.21 5.91 3.36
CA PHE A 114 37.48 5.46 4.54
C PHE A 114 37.05 6.62 5.44
N ALA A 115 38.00 7.49 5.83
CA ALA A 115 37.75 8.64 6.69
C ALA A 115 36.70 9.59 6.08
N PHE A 116 36.85 9.91 4.79
CA PHE A 116 35.88 10.73 4.08
C PHE A 116 34.49 10.11 4.03
N LEU A 117 34.39 8.80 3.75
CA LEU A 117 33.10 8.12 3.71
C LEU A 117 32.43 8.09 5.08
N MET A 118 33.19 7.83 6.16
CA MET A 118 32.65 7.83 7.52
C MET A 118 32.09 9.20 7.92
N ASP A 119 32.86 10.25 7.64
CA ASP A 119 32.50 11.63 7.96
C ASP A 119 31.30 12.13 7.10
N LEU A 120 31.28 11.76 5.81
CA LEU A 120 30.13 11.96 4.92
C LEU A 120 28.89 11.21 5.41
N GLY A 121 29.04 9.96 5.83
CA GLY A 121 27.95 9.14 6.36
C GLY A 121 27.32 9.75 7.62
N GLY A 122 28.15 10.21 8.55
CA GLY A 122 27.73 10.96 9.73
C GLY A 122 27.00 12.25 9.37
N ALA A 123 27.53 13.02 8.42
CA ALA A 123 26.97 14.30 8.00
C ALA A 123 25.60 14.11 7.34
N MET A 124 25.48 13.12 6.46
CA MET A 124 24.21 12.73 5.85
C MET A 124 23.19 12.31 6.91
N ALA A 125 23.54 11.40 7.82
CA ALA A 125 22.63 10.93 8.85
C ALA A 125 22.15 12.07 9.77
N LEU A 126 23.05 13.00 10.12
CA LEU A 126 22.72 14.15 10.96
C LEU A 126 21.81 15.13 10.21
N ALA A 127 22.11 15.45 8.95
CA ALA A 127 21.27 16.29 8.11
C ALA A 127 19.86 15.68 7.94
N GLY A 128 19.77 14.38 7.68
CA GLY A 128 18.50 13.67 7.60
C GLY A 128 17.71 13.69 8.91
N THR A 129 18.40 13.57 10.05
CA THR A 129 17.79 13.67 11.39
C THR A 129 17.26 15.09 11.65
N ILE A 130 18.01 16.14 11.28
CA ILE A 130 17.56 17.53 11.36
C ILE A 130 16.33 17.76 10.47
N MET A 131 16.34 17.25 9.23
CA MET A 131 15.17 17.30 8.34
C MET A 131 13.95 16.62 8.97
N ALA A 132 14.14 15.48 9.65
CA ALA A 132 13.07 14.80 10.36
C ALA A 132 12.52 15.63 11.54
N VAL A 133 13.38 16.32 12.29
CA VAL A 133 12.97 17.25 13.36
C VAL A 133 12.18 18.43 12.77
N ILE A 134 12.66 19.06 11.70
CA ILE A 134 11.97 20.19 11.04
C ILE A 134 10.58 19.75 10.56
N ARG A 135 10.50 18.65 9.81
CA ARG A 135 9.22 18.13 9.31
C ARG A 135 8.25 17.85 10.45
N ARG A 136 8.74 17.31 11.57
CA ARG A 136 7.92 16.83 12.66
C ARG A 136 7.45 17.93 13.62
N TYR A 137 8.32 18.87 13.96
CA TYR A 137 8.08 19.87 15.01
C TYR A 137 7.95 21.30 14.51
N VAL A 138 8.35 21.58 13.26
CA VAL A 138 8.16 22.90 12.63
C VAL A 138 6.98 22.86 11.66
N TRP A 139 7.02 22.02 10.63
CA TRP A 139 5.96 21.98 9.60
C TRP A 139 4.68 21.26 10.02
N LYS A 140 4.79 20.28 10.92
CA LYS A 140 3.66 19.50 11.48
C LYS A 140 2.58 19.09 10.45
N PRO A 141 2.92 18.33 9.40
CA PRO A 141 1.93 17.84 8.43
C PRO A 141 0.78 17.10 9.12
N ARG A 142 -0.47 17.32 8.67
CA ARG A 142 -1.70 16.74 9.27
C ARG A 142 -1.65 15.22 9.45
N ALA A 143 -0.89 14.51 8.61
CA ALA A 143 -0.81 13.06 8.65
C ALA A 143 0.08 12.49 9.77
N LEU A 144 0.96 13.31 10.34
CA LEU A 144 1.88 12.92 11.40
C LEU A 144 1.30 13.27 12.77
N ASP A 145 1.17 12.26 13.62
CA ASP A 145 1.04 12.43 15.05
C ASP A 145 2.43 12.44 15.70
N ASN A 146 2.58 13.22 16.78
CA ASN A 146 3.82 13.38 17.53
C ASN A 146 3.65 12.80 18.93
N ARG A 147 4.26 11.64 19.20
CA ARG A 147 4.32 11.06 20.55
C ARG A 147 5.69 11.27 21.18
N LYS A 148 5.80 11.06 22.50
CA LYS A 148 7.06 11.18 23.26
C LYS A 148 8.18 10.29 22.69
N GLU A 149 7.82 9.09 22.24
CA GLU A 149 8.71 8.18 21.52
C GLU A 149 9.37 8.82 20.30
N ASP A 150 8.64 9.68 19.58
CA ASP A 150 9.16 10.26 18.36
C ASP A 150 10.32 11.21 18.61
N ALA A 151 10.21 12.00 19.69
CA ALA A 151 11.26 12.88 20.17
C ALA A 151 12.44 12.05 20.70
N PHE A 152 12.16 11.04 21.51
CA PHE A 152 13.19 10.16 22.09
C PHE A 152 14.09 9.55 20.99
N VAL A 153 13.50 8.99 19.94
CA VAL A 153 14.28 8.40 18.84
C VAL A 153 15.12 9.46 18.10
N LEU A 154 14.57 10.65 17.83
CA LEU A 154 15.31 11.69 17.12
C LEU A 154 16.46 12.27 17.96
N VAL A 155 16.24 12.45 19.26
CA VAL A 155 17.28 12.89 20.20
C VAL A 155 18.38 11.84 20.30
N MET A 156 18.01 10.56 20.42
CA MET A 156 18.98 9.47 20.49
C MET A 156 19.82 9.35 19.21
N LEU A 157 19.21 9.46 18.02
CA LEU A 157 19.93 9.51 16.75
C LEU A 157 20.92 10.67 16.72
N ALA A 158 20.49 11.87 17.14
CA ALA A 158 21.35 13.04 17.22
C ALA A 158 22.51 12.84 18.21
N ILE A 159 22.25 12.27 19.40
CA ILE A 159 23.29 12.00 20.41
C ILE A 159 24.36 11.06 19.84
N VAL A 160 23.98 9.93 19.24
CA VAL A 160 24.94 8.97 18.68
C VAL A 160 25.80 9.62 17.59
N LEU A 161 25.20 10.40 16.70
CA LEU A 161 25.91 11.07 15.60
C LEU A 161 26.84 12.19 16.09
N ILE A 162 26.33 13.08 16.95
CA ILE A 162 27.10 14.22 17.48
C ILE A 162 28.27 13.72 18.33
N THR A 163 28.04 12.74 19.20
CA THR A 163 29.10 12.18 20.04
C THR A 163 30.17 11.49 19.20
N GLY A 164 29.82 10.86 18.07
CA GLY A 164 30.79 10.31 17.12
C GLY A 164 31.75 11.39 16.58
N PHE A 165 31.20 12.53 16.13
CA PHE A 165 32.03 13.66 15.66
C PHE A 165 32.87 14.30 16.78
N LEU A 166 32.37 14.35 18.01
CA LEU A 166 33.12 14.84 19.17
C LEU A 166 34.30 13.92 19.52
N VAL A 167 34.10 12.60 19.45
CA VAL A 167 35.19 11.61 19.61
C VAL A 167 36.24 11.81 18.52
N GLU A 168 35.81 11.92 17.26
CA GLU A 168 36.72 12.12 16.14
C GLU A 168 37.49 13.43 16.24
N GLY A 169 36.83 14.55 16.53
CA GLY A 169 37.46 15.86 16.67
C GLY A 169 38.44 15.94 17.84
N ALA A 170 38.10 15.36 19.00
CA ALA A 170 39.02 15.29 20.14
C ALA A 170 40.21 14.36 19.87
N ARG A 171 40.01 13.27 19.12
CA ARG A 171 41.10 12.39 18.69
C ARG A 171 42.06 13.14 17.77
N LEU A 172 41.54 13.82 16.75
CA LEU A 172 42.34 14.64 15.84
C LEU A 172 43.13 15.68 16.63
N ALA A 173 42.48 16.50 17.45
CA ALA A 173 43.15 17.51 18.28
C ALA A 173 44.30 16.96 19.17
N ALA A 174 44.22 15.70 19.60
CA ALA A 174 45.26 15.06 20.40
C ALA A 174 46.38 14.38 19.59
N GLN A 175 46.13 14.06 18.32
CA GLN A 175 47.05 13.32 17.44
C GLN A 175 47.66 14.21 16.34
N THR A 176 47.04 15.35 16.02
CA THR A 176 47.42 16.21 14.91
C THR A 176 48.85 16.72 15.06
N THR A 177 49.67 16.39 14.06
CA THR A 177 51.02 16.93 13.79
C THR A 177 51.04 17.92 12.61
N ASP A 178 49.90 18.54 12.29
CA ASP A 178 49.66 19.43 11.14
C ASP A 178 49.69 18.74 9.76
N SER A 179 49.19 17.49 9.74
CA SER A 179 49.32 16.60 8.60
C SER A 179 48.18 16.71 7.56
N PRO A 180 48.45 16.79 6.24
CA PRO A 180 47.44 17.07 5.20
C PRO A 180 46.26 16.08 5.09
N TRP A 181 46.41 14.85 5.60
CA TRP A 181 45.41 13.78 5.46
C TRP A 181 44.22 13.91 6.41
N GLU A 182 44.36 14.60 7.54
CA GLU A 182 43.30 14.76 8.54
C GLU A 182 42.11 15.59 8.04
N LYS A 183 42.32 16.38 6.98
CA LYS A 183 41.29 17.19 6.30
C LYS A 183 40.22 16.35 5.58
N TRP A 184 40.45 15.05 5.38
CA TRP A 184 39.48 14.15 4.77
C TRP A 184 38.31 13.82 5.71
N SER A 185 38.53 13.90 7.02
CA SER A 185 37.48 13.95 8.04
C SER A 185 36.96 15.39 8.16
N PHE A 186 36.25 15.90 7.16
CA PHE A 186 35.96 17.33 7.03
C PHE A 186 35.08 17.91 8.16
N VAL A 187 34.11 17.17 8.70
CA VAL A 187 33.33 17.55 9.89
C VAL A 187 34.20 17.40 11.13
N GLY A 188 34.86 16.25 11.30
CA GLY A 188 35.83 16.04 12.37
C GLY A 188 36.89 17.16 12.47
N TRP A 189 37.38 17.65 11.32
CA TRP A 189 38.33 18.75 11.20
C TRP A 189 37.73 20.11 11.59
N ASN A 190 36.44 20.34 11.39
CA ASN A 190 35.81 21.55 11.92
C ASN A 190 35.59 21.45 13.44
N VAL A 191 35.28 20.24 13.94
CA VAL A 191 35.10 19.99 15.38
C VAL A 191 36.42 19.98 16.15
N PHE A 192 37.54 19.56 15.53
CA PHE A 192 38.86 19.54 16.17
C PHE A 192 39.25 20.92 16.72
N ARG A 193 38.87 21.99 16.02
CA ARG A 193 39.14 23.38 16.42
C ARG A 193 38.54 23.75 17.78
N TRP A 194 37.52 23.03 18.24
CA TRP A 194 36.95 23.22 19.58
C TRP A 194 37.83 22.66 20.70
N PHE A 195 38.76 21.76 20.35
CA PHE A 195 39.63 21.05 21.29
C PHE A 195 41.12 21.33 21.07
N PHE A 196 41.47 22.09 20.04
CA PHE A 196 42.85 22.47 19.76
C PHE A 196 43.46 23.26 20.92
N ASP A 197 44.72 22.96 21.26
CA ASP A 197 45.48 23.59 22.34
C ASP A 197 44.84 23.46 23.75
N GLN A 198 43.90 22.52 23.91
CA GLN A 198 43.29 22.22 25.21
C GLN A 198 44.12 21.21 25.99
N SER A 199 44.60 21.60 27.17
CA SER A 199 45.37 20.72 28.07
C SER A 199 44.61 19.44 28.46
N ASN A 200 43.27 19.48 28.43
CA ASN A 200 42.39 18.38 28.85
C ASN A 200 41.88 17.53 27.67
N VAL A 201 42.40 17.68 26.45
CA VAL A 201 41.90 17.00 25.25
C VAL A 201 41.82 15.46 25.40
N LEU A 202 42.79 14.86 26.08
CA LEU A 202 42.79 13.41 26.34
C LEU A 202 41.65 12.96 27.25
N ILE A 203 41.25 13.80 28.22
CA ILE A 203 40.12 13.55 29.12
C ILE A 203 38.81 13.70 28.35
N TYR A 204 38.68 14.76 27.55
CA TYR A 204 37.49 14.97 26.70
C TYR A 204 37.28 13.83 25.72
N HIS A 205 38.35 13.35 25.07
CA HIS A 205 38.28 12.17 24.21
C HIS A 205 37.75 10.94 24.96
N LYS A 206 38.31 10.61 26.14
CA LYS A 206 37.83 9.47 26.96
C LYS A 206 36.36 9.61 27.35
N LEU A 207 35.93 10.81 27.75
CA LEU A 207 34.55 11.11 28.12
C LEU A 207 33.59 10.89 26.93
N PHE A 208 33.84 11.54 25.80
CA PHE A 208 32.99 11.40 24.62
C PHE A 208 32.99 9.98 24.08
N TRP A 209 34.11 9.28 24.18
CA TRP A 209 34.21 7.89 23.74
C TRP A 209 33.29 6.99 24.55
N TRP A 210 33.25 7.13 25.88
CA TRP A 210 32.31 6.39 26.73
C TRP A 210 30.85 6.77 26.47
N ILE A 211 30.55 8.06 26.32
CA ILE A 211 29.19 8.52 25.99
C ILE A 211 28.74 7.94 24.65
N HIS A 212 29.59 8.01 23.63
CA HIS A 212 29.30 7.45 22.30
C HIS A 212 29.11 5.94 22.35
N LEU A 213 29.99 5.22 23.04
CA LEU A 213 29.89 3.77 23.20
C LEU A 213 28.58 3.36 23.88
N LEU A 214 28.29 3.95 25.05
CA LEU A 214 27.10 3.62 25.82
C LEU A 214 25.83 4.01 25.07
N SER A 215 25.79 5.21 24.47
CA SER A 215 24.63 5.64 23.69
C SER A 215 24.40 4.77 22.45
N SER A 216 25.45 4.28 21.80
CA SER A 216 25.36 3.39 20.64
C SER A 216 24.81 2.01 21.01
N PHE A 217 25.25 1.42 22.13
CA PHE A 217 24.70 0.13 22.58
C PHE A 217 23.31 0.25 23.18
N VAL A 218 22.99 1.36 23.87
CA VAL A 218 21.62 1.68 24.26
C VAL A 218 20.74 1.81 23.01
N PHE A 219 21.21 2.50 21.97
CA PHE A 219 20.52 2.63 20.70
C PHE A 219 20.19 1.25 20.11
N VAL A 220 21.17 0.33 20.05
CA VAL A 220 20.95 -1.06 19.60
C VAL A 220 19.87 -1.74 20.42
N VAL A 221 19.94 -1.72 21.75
CA VAL A 221 18.97 -2.41 22.63
C VAL A 221 17.55 -1.87 22.45
N VAL A 222 17.37 -0.55 22.33
CA VAL A 222 16.02 0.03 22.18
C VAL A 222 15.43 -0.14 20.78
N LEU A 223 16.19 -0.62 19.79
CA LEU A 223 15.67 -0.89 18.43
C LEU A 223 14.42 -1.76 18.47
N VAL A 224 14.39 -2.81 19.29
CA VAL A 224 13.30 -3.80 19.30
C VAL A 224 12.00 -3.28 19.91
N ASN A 225 12.08 -2.29 20.80
CA ASN A 225 10.94 -1.80 21.58
C ASN A 225 10.48 -0.38 21.20
N THR A 226 11.05 0.16 20.13
CA THR A 226 10.66 1.45 19.57
C THR A 226 10.25 1.26 18.10
N LYS A 227 9.78 2.35 17.49
CA LYS A 227 9.51 2.43 16.04
C LYS A 227 10.72 2.06 15.18
N LEU A 228 11.95 2.02 15.71
CA LEU A 228 13.14 1.56 14.99
C LEU A 228 13.14 0.05 14.70
N LEU A 229 12.22 -0.73 15.29
CA LEU A 229 12.02 -2.13 14.90
C LEU A 229 11.70 -2.27 13.39
N HIS A 230 11.20 -1.20 12.76
CA HIS A 230 11.00 -1.13 11.32
C HIS A 230 12.26 -1.38 10.48
N LEU A 231 13.47 -1.23 11.03
CA LEU A 231 14.70 -1.63 10.34
C LEU A 231 14.67 -3.13 10.00
N VAL A 232 14.13 -3.96 10.91
CA VAL A 232 13.99 -5.41 10.71
C VAL A 232 12.64 -5.74 10.06
N THR A 233 11.54 -5.19 10.57
CA THR A 233 10.20 -5.53 10.06
C THR A 233 9.92 -4.98 8.67
N SER A 234 10.65 -3.96 8.18
CA SER A 234 10.61 -3.56 6.76
C SER A 234 11.13 -4.66 5.85
N ILE A 235 12.24 -5.31 6.21
CA ILE A 235 12.84 -6.41 5.46
C ILE A 235 11.87 -7.58 5.45
N LEU A 236 11.36 -7.97 6.63
CA LEU A 236 10.43 -9.09 6.78
C LEU A 236 9.12 -8.83 6.03
N THR A 237 8.47 -7.68 6.22
CA THR A 237 7.19 -7.39 5.56
C THR A 237 7.36 -7.26 4.05
N THR A 238 8.47 -6.67 3.58
CA THR A 238 8.73 -6.60 2.14
C THR A 238 8.99 -7.99 1.56
N PHE A 239 9.69 -8.87 2.28
CA PHE A 239 9.91 -10.24 1.84
C PHE A 239 8.61 -11.05 1.79
N PHE A 240 7.80 -11.00 2.85
CA PHE A 240 6.52 -11.69 2.98
C PHE A 240 5.32 -10.92 2.37
N ARG A 241 5.58 -9.89 1.57
CA ARG A 241 4.53 -9.12 0.89
C ARG A 241 3.65 -10.02 0.04
N ASN A 242 2.39 -9.65 -0.10
CA ASN A 242 1.48 -10.29 -1.04
C ASN A 242 1.91 -9.97 -2.48
N LEU A 243 2.21 -11.02 -3.27
CA LEU A 243 2.61 -10.88 -4.68
C LEU A 243 1.40 -10.79 -5.63
N SER A 244 0.20 -11.06 -5.12
CA SER A 244 -1.09 -10.96 -5.83
C SER A 244 -2.07 -10.05 -5.06
N PRO A 245 -1.73 -8.76 -4.80
CA PRO A 245 -2.56 -7.86 -4.00
C PRO A 245 -3.92 -7.51 -4.64
N GLN A 246 -4.19 -8.01 -5.85
CA GLN A 246 -5.43 -7.82 -6.58
C GLN A 246 -6.57 -8.73 -6.12
N SER A 247 -6.24 -9.85 -5.46
CA SER A 247 -7.20 -10.84 -4.99
C SER A 247 -7.27 -10.85 -3.46
N LEU A 248 -8.46 -11.11 -2.94
CA LEU A 248 -8.62 -11.47 -1.53
C LEU A 248 -8.24 -12.94 -1.33
N LYS A 249 -7.86 -13.27 -0.09
CA LYS A 249 -7.59 -14.65 0.31
C LYS A 249 -8.88 -15.48 0.21
N LEU A 250 -8.84 -16.62 -0.47
CA LEU A 250 -9.96 -17.56 -0.51
C LEU A 250 -10.12 -18.24 0.85
N ILE A 251 -11.37 -18.49 1.25
CA ILE A 251 -11.67 -19.44 2.33
C ILE A 251 -11.80 -20.82 1.68
N GLU A 252 -10.79 -21.65 1.87
CA GLU A 252 -10.76 -23.03 1.38
C GLU A 252 -11.76 -23.89 2.19
N ASN A 253 -12.33 -24.91 1.56
CA ASN A 253 -13.33 -25.82 2.16
C ASN A 253 -14.39 -25.08 2.98
N ILE A 254 -15.03 -24.07 2.36
CA ILE A 254 -15.95 -23.16 3.04
C ILE A 254 -17.13 -23.88 3.73
N GLU A 255 -17.50 -25.07 3.26
CA GLU A 255 -18.55 -25.94 3.83
C GLU A 255 -18.12 -26.64 5.14
N GLU A 256 -16.81 -26.80 5.35
CA GLU A 256 -16.22 -27.43 6.55
C GLU A 256 -15.71 -26.39 7.57
N ALA A 257 -15.72 -25.10 7.20
CA ALA A 257 -15.15 -24.04 8.02
C ALA A 257 -16.06 -23.69 9.20
N GLU A 258 -15.55 -23.85 10.42
CA GLU A 258 -16.28 -23.55 11.67
C GLU A 258 -16.33 -22.06 12.00
N SER A 259 -15.45 -21.24 11.41
CA SER A 259 -15.40 -19.79 11.64
C SER A 259 -14.97 -19.03 10.40
N PHE A 260 -15.62 -17.89 10.17
CA PHE A 260 -15.35 -17.01 9.04
C PHE A 260 -14.83 -15.66 9.52
N GLY A 261 -13.80 -15.15 8.84
CA GLY A 261 -13.25 -13.83 9.16
C GLY A 261 -12.48 -13.76 10.48
N VAL A 262 -12.40 -12.55 11.05
CA VAL A 262 -11.63 -12.23 12.26
C VAL A 262 -12.40 -11.31 13.19
N ASN A 263 -12.56 -11.71 14.45
CA ASN A 263 -13.00 -10.87 15.57
C ASN A 263 -12.06 -10.95 16.79
N ARG A 264 -11.10 -11.87 16.81
CA ARG A 264 -10.03 -11.93 17.84
C ARG A 264 -8.65 -11.76 17.22
N ILE A 265 -7.72 -11.19 17.97
CA ILE A 265 -6.40 -10.83 17.43
C ILE A 265 -5.59 -12.05 17.01
N GLU A 266 -5.76 -13.17 17.70
CA GLU A 266 -5.11 -14.45 17.40
C GLU A 266 -5.64 -15.11 16.11
N GLU A 267 -6.79 -14.66 15.59
CA GLU A 267 -7.36 -15.20 14.34
C GLU A 267 -6.69 -14.63 13.09
N PHE A 268 -5.99 -13.50 13.22
CA PHE A 268 -5.09 -13.01 12.18
C PHE A 268 -3.91 -13.95 11.96
N THR A 269 -3.28 -13.90 10.79
CA THR A 269 -2.09 -14.72 10.54
C THR A 269 -0.86 -14.17 11.24
N TRP A 270 0.18 -14.99 11.39
CA TRP A 270 1.44 -14.50 11.94
C TRP A 270 2.06 -13.36 11.11
N ILE A 271 1.78 -13.32 9.80
CA ILE A 271 2.23 -12.26 8.89
C ILE A 271 1.43 -10.98 9.16
N ASP A 272 0.12 -11.09 9.34
CA ASP A 272 -0.74 -9.97 9.71
C ASP A 272 -0.29 -9.33 11.03
N LEU A 273 0.04 -10.15 12.05
CA LEU A 273 0.54 -9.67 13.34
C LEU A 273 1.91 -9.00 13.22
N MET A 274 2.84 -9.58 12.46
CA MET A 274 4.15 -8.97 12.18
C MET A 274 4.03 -7.63 11.44
N GLN A 275 3.06 -7.51 10.53
CA GLN A 275 2.75 -6.26 9.83
C GLN A 275 2.25 -5.15 10.77
N LEU A 276 1.61 -5.48 11.90
CA LEU A 276 1.21 -4.48 12.90
C LEU A 276 2.44 -3.77 13.46
N ASP A 277 3.50 -4.53 13.79
CA ASP A 277 4.76 -3.99 14.29
C ASP A 277 5.54 -3.18 13.26
N ALA A 278 5.35 -3.45 11.97
CA ALA A 278 5.98 -2.70 10.88
C ALA A 278 5.43 -1.27 10.70
N CYS A 279 4.29 -0.92 11.31
CA CYS A 279 3.70 0.39 11.11
C CYS A 279 4.45 1.49 11.87
N VAL A 280 5.09 2.40 11.12
CA VAL A 280 5.86 3.55 11.65
C VAL A 280 5.06 4.85 11.79
N ARG A 281 3.74 4.82 11.62
CA ARG A 281 2.86 6.00 11.69
C ARG A 281 3.25 7.14 10.72
N CYS A 282 3.70 6.80 9.51
CA CYS A 282 4.08 7.81 8.51
C CYS A 282 2.90 8.64 7.95
N GLY A 283 1.66 8.16 8.13
CA GLY A 283 0.44 8.88 7.70
C GLY A 283 0.12 8.76 6.21
N ARG A 284 0.96 8.12 5.39
CA ARG A 284 0.74 8.08 3.94
C ARG A 284 -0.53 7.33 3.53
N CYS A 285 -0.91 6.27 4.24
CA CYS A 285 -2.18 5.59 3.99
C CYS A 285 -3.39 6.47 4.33
N GLN A 286 -3.27 7.33 5.34
CA GLN A 286 -4.30 8.29 5.77
C GLN A 286 -4.49 9.41 4.73
N GLU A 287 -3.40 10.01 4.24
CA GLU A 287 -3.44 11.08 3.21
C GLU A 287 -4.01 10.63 1.86
N HIS A 288 -4.12 9.32 1.65
CA HIS A 288 -4.62 8.73 0.42
C HIS A 288 -5.91 7.92 0.62
N CYS A 289 -6.49 7.92 1.82
CA CYS A 289 -7.74 7.23 2.13
C CYS A 289 -8.94 8.14 1.81
N PRO A 290 -9.81 7.76 0.85
CA PRO A 290 -10.99 8.56 0.52
C PRO A 290 -11.96 8.73 1.68
N ALA A 291 -12.09 7.71 2.53
CA ALA A 291 -12.96 7.78 3.70
C ALA A 291 -12.45 8.82 4.71
N PHE A 292 -11.18 8.72 5.11
CA PHE A 292 -10.56 9.69 6.03
C PHE A 292 -10.63 11.13 5.49
N LEU A 293 -10.29 11.33 4.21
CA LEU A 293 -10.28 12.65 3.59
C LEU A 293 -11.68 13.27 3.40
N THR A 294 -12.73 12.48 3.59
CA THR A 294 -14.12 12.95 3.58
C THR A 294 -14.77 12.88 4.96
N ASN A 295 -13.96 12.94 6.02
CA ASN A 295 -14.40 13.00 7.42
C ASN A 295 -15.24 11.79 7.87
N LYS A 296 -14.98 10.60 7.31
CA LYS A 296 -15.52 9.33 7.81
C LYS A 296 -14.60 8.73 8.87
N PRO A 297 -15.11 7.85 9.75
CA PRO A 297 -14.33 7.30 10.87
C PRO A 297 -13.17 6.38 10.46
N LEU A 298 -13.07 5.98 9.19
CA LEU A 298 -11.98 5.13 8.73
C LEU A 298 -10.66 5.90 8.52
N ASN A 299 -9.72 5.69 9.44
CA ASN A 299 -8.30 5.97 9.23
C ASN A 299 -7.49 4.66 9.15
N PRO A 300 -6.92 4.29 7.97
CA PRO A 300 -6.15 3.05 7.84
C PRO A 300 -4.84 3.04 8.64
N LYS A 301 -4.31 4.21 9.04
CA LYS A 301 -3.18 4.27 9.99
C LYS A 301 -3.63 3.79 11.37
N ASP A 302 -4.74 4.35 11.84
CA ASP A 302 -5.26 4.10 13.19
C ASP A 302 -5.79 2.68 13.31
N VAL A 303 -6.40 2.11 12.25
CA VAL A 303 -6.75 0.68 12.21
C VAL A 303 -5.54 -0.19 12.59
N ILE A 304 -4.37 0.05 11.98
CA ILE A 304 -3.18 -0.75 12.27
C ILE A 304 -2.61 -0.43 13.65
N GLN A 305 -2.63 0.82 14.10
CA GLN A 305 -2.10 1.20 15.42
C GLN A 305 -2.99 0.70 16.57
N ASN A 306 -4.31 0.71 16.40
CA ASN A 306 -5.26 0.20 17.38
C ASN A 306 -5.13 -1.33 17.48
N LEU A 307 -5.06 -2.03 16.34
CA LEU A 307 -4.78 -3.47 16.31
C LEU A 307 -3.43 -3.79 16.95
N LYS A 308 -2.37 -3.02 16.65
CA LYS A 308 -1.04 -3.19 17.28
C LYS A 308 -1.11 -3.03 18.79
N SER A 309 -1.79 -1.98 19.26
CA SER A 309 -1.91 -1.68 20.69
C SER A 309 -2.69 -2.77 21.41
N HIS A 310 -3.80 -3.22 20.83
CA HIS A 310 -4.58 -4.34 21.36
C HIS A 310 -3.75 -5.63 21.38
N PHE A 311 -3.08 -5.98 20.28
CA PHE A 311 -2.20 -7.15 20.18
C PHE A 311 -1.12 -7.19 21.27
N ILE A 312 -0.45 -6.05 21.50
CA ILE A 312 0.60 -5.96 22.53
C ILE A 312 0.00 -6.09 23.93
N ARG A 313 -1.15 -5.46 24.19
CA ARG A 313 -1.83 -5.49 25.49
C ARG A 313 -2.32 -6.88 25.86
N THR A 314 -2.95 -7.59 24.93
CA THR A 314 -3.50 -8.94 25.18
C THR A 314 -2.42 -10.01 25.26
N SER A 315 -1.26 -9.78 24.64
CA SER A 315 -0.18 -10.78 24.59
C SER A 315 0.66 -10.94 25.86
N ARG A 316 0.46 -10.08 26.89
CA ARG A 316 1.21 -10.05 28.17
C ARG A 316 2.65 -10.64 28.10
N PRO A 317 3.55 -10.12 27.24
CA PRO A 317 4.94 -10.58 27.28
C PRO A 317 5.58 -10.23 28.64
N VAL A 318 6.68 -10.90 29.00
CA VAL A 318 7.59 -10.46 30.09
C VAL A 318 8.01 -8.99 29.89
N ILE A 319 7.97 -8.52 28.63
CA ILE A 319 8.13 -7.13 28.17
C ILE A 319 7.06 -6.17 28.76
N SER A 320 5.95 -6.63 29.35
CA SER A 320 5.05 -5.74 30.12
C SER A 320 5.74 -5.05 31.32
N ARG A 321 6.93 -5.52 31.74
CA ARG A 321 7.82 -4.82 32.69
C ARG A 321 8.83 -3.86 32.03
N LEU A 322 9.04 -3.94 30.71
CA LEU A 322 9.92 -3.07 29.91
C LEU A 322 9.06 -2.26 28.92
N ARG A 323 8.84 -0.98 29.20
CA ARG A 323 7.98 -0.07 28.42
C ARG A 323 8.13 -0.24 26.90
N ILE A 324 7.07 -0.72 26.23
CA ILE A 324 6.98 -0.72 24.77
C ILE A 324 6.47 0.65 24.34
N TRP A 325 7.30 1.39 23.61
CA TRP A 325 6.95 2.75 23.23
C TRP A 325 5.94 2.76 22.09
N GLY A 326 4.97 3.67 22.16
CA GLY A 326 3.92 3.84 21.15
C GLY A 326 2.59 3.15 21.46
N VAL A 327 2.52 2.31 22.50
CA VAL A 327 1.27 1.77 23.08
C VAL A 327 0.84 2.69 24.23
N GLU A 328 -0.44 3.04 24.32
CA GLU A 328 -0.96 3.81 25.46
C GLU A 328 -1.17 2.88 26.67
N ASP A 329 -0.57 3.23 27.82
CA ASP A 329 -0.79 2.54 29.08
C ASP A 329 -2.19 2.90 29.60
N SER A 330 -3.16 2.02 29.37
CA SER A 330 -4.43 2.05 30.11
C SER A 330 -4.26 1.20 31.38
N ASN A 331 -4.46 1.78 32.56
CA ASN A 331 -4.44 1.12 33.88
C ASN A 331 -5.51 0.01 34.06
N ASN A 332 -6.11 -0.50 32.98
CA ASN A 332 -7.19 -1.46 33.06
C ASN A 332 -6.64 -2.88 32.86
N THR A 333 -6.49 -3.60 33.96
CA THR A 333 -6.00 -4.98 34.09
C THR A 333 -7.04 -6.02 33.71
N ASP A 334 -7.83 -5.75 32.67
CA ASP A 334 -8.91 -6.65 32.28
C ASP A 334 -8.35 -7.74 31.36
N SER A 335 -8.23 -8.95 31.91
CA SER A 335 -7.69 -10.15 31.26
C SER A 335 -8.62 -10.79 30.23
N ASP A 336 -9.79 -10.20 29.98
CA ASP A 336 -10.72 -10.73 28.99
C ASP A 336 -10.26 -10.45 27.56
N VAL A 337 -10.30 -11.51 26.74
CA VAL A 337 -10.05 -11.48 25.30
C VAL A 337 -11.19 -10.68 24.66
N LYS A 338 -11.01 -9.36 24.55
CA LYS A 338 -12.05 -8.47 24.01
C LYS A 338 -12.20 -8.67 22.50
N PRO A 339 -13.43 -8.72 21.97
CA PRO A 339 -13.65 -8.71 20.52
C PRO A 339 -13.03 -7.45 19.91
N ILE A 340 -12.40 -7.57 18.76
CA ILE A 340 -11.78 -6.43 18.06
C ILE A 340 -12.87 -5.48 17.56
N ILE A 341 -13.96 -6.03 17.05
CA ILE A 341 -15.03 -5.27 16.42
C ILE A 341 -15.85 -4.59 17.51
N GLY A 342 -16.04 -3.28 17.39
CA GLY A 342 -16.77 -2.45 18.36
C GLY A 342 -15.99 -2.10 19.64
N THR A 343 -14.77 -2.62 19.84
CA THR A 343 -13.92 -2.21 20.99
C THR A 343 -12.56 -1.65 20.57
N VAL A 344 -11.96 -2.19 19.50
CA VAL A 344 -10.66 -1.76 18.97
C VAL A 344 -10.86 -1.00 17.66
N ILE A 345 -11.77 -1.50 16.83
CA ILE A 345 -12.14 -0.95 15.55
C ILE A 345 -13.65 -0.76 15.52
N GLU A 346 -14.07 0.49 15.39
CA GLU A 346 -15.47 0.85 15.24
C GLU A 346 -16.07 0.23 13.98
N GLU A 347 -17.31 -0.24 14.08
CA GLU A 347 -18.02 -0.88 12.96
C GLU A 347 -18.18 0.09 11.77
N ASP A 348 -18.49 1.36 12.04
CA ASP A 348 -18.59 2.39 11.00
C ASP A 348 -17.28 2.57 10.23
N ALA A 349 -16.12 2.39 10.88
CA ALA A 349 -14.83 2.43 10.21
C ALA A 349 -14.64 1.23 9.27
N ILE A 350 -15.14 0.05 9.67
CA ILE A 350 -15.12 -1.16 8.84
C ILE A 350 -15.97 -0.94 7.58
N TRP A 351 -17.20 -0.44 7.73
CA TRP A 351 -18.12 -0.23 6.61
C TRP A 351 -17.78 0.98 5.74
N SER A 352 -17.04 1.96 6.26
CA SER A 352 -16.52 3.10 5.48
C SER A 352 -15.46 2.73 4.43
N CYS A 353 -14.91 1.51 4.48
CA CYS A 353 -13.90 1.06 3.52
C CYS A 353 -14.49 0.83 2.12
N THR A 354 -13.97 1.54 1.12
CA THR A 354 -14.37 1.40 -0.29
C THR A 354 -13.59 0.31 -1.05
N THR A 355 -12.73 -0.45 -0.36
CA THR A 355 -11.80 -1.43 -0.96
C THR A 355 -11.00 -0.88 -2.15
N CYS A 356 -10.70 0.42 -2.14
CA CYS A 356 -10.03 1.04 -3.28
C CYS A 356 -8.53 0.69 -3.39
N GLY A 357 -7.94 0.06 -2.37
CA GLY A 357 -6.54 -0.39 -2.33
C GLY A 357 -5.49 0.72 -2.15
N SER A 358 -5.90 1.99 -2.01
CA SER A 358 -4.98 3.13 -1.93
C SER A 358 -3.99 3.01 -0.75
N CYS A 359 -4.49 2.62 0.43
CA CYS A 359 -3.66 2.44 1.63
C CYS A 359 -2.51 1.43 1.42
N VAL A 360 -2.79 0.31 0.75
CA VAL A 360 -1.82 -0.76 0.48
C VAL A 360 -0.80 -0.32 -0.57
N ILE A 361 -1.25 0.34 -1.64
CA ILE A 361 -0.35 0.81 -2.71
C ILE A 361 0.61 1.88 -2.21
N GLN A 362 0.14 2.76 -1.33
CA GLN A 362 0.92 3.89 -0.82
C GLN A 362 1.79 3.51 0.38
N CYS A 363 1.46 2.44 1.12
CA CYS A 363 2.25 1.99 2.25
C CYS A 363 3.69 1.61 1.83
N PRO A 364 4.74 2.26 2.37
CA PRO A 364 6.11 1.89 2.06
C PRO A 364 6.53 0.57 2.71
N MET A 365 5.80 0.15 3.74
CA MET A 365 6.07 -1.07 4.51
C MET A 365 5.29 -2.29 3.99
N TYR A 366 4.56 -2.19 2.87
CA TYR A 366 3.75 -3.29 2.33
C TYR A 366 2.70 -3.87 3.30
N ILE A 367 2.22 -3.08 4.26
CA ILE A 367 1.16 -3.48 5.20
C ILE A 367 -0.16 -3.60 4.45
N GLU A 368 -0.90 -4.67 4.72
CA GLU A 368 -2.21 -4.96 4.14
C GLU A 368 -3.32 -4.45 5.07
N GLN A 369 -3.69 -3.16 4.95
CA GLN A 369 -4.67 -2.55 5.86
C GLN A 369 -6.10 -2.95 5.56
N TYR A 370 -6.56 -2.73 4.31
CA TYR A 370 -7.96 -2.99 3.98
C TYR A 370 -8.33 -4.50 3.98
N PRO A 371 -7.45 -5.46 3.65
CA PRO A 371 -7.79 -6.88 3.76
C PRO A 371 -8.16 -7.28 5.19
N LYS A 372 -7.52 -6.70 6.21
CA LYS A 372 -7.89 -6.92 7.62
C LYS A 372 -9.31 -6.45 7.93
N LEU A 373 -9.77 -5.36 7.31
CA LEU A 373 -11.16 -4.91 7.41
C LEU A 373 -12.12 -5.87 6.69
N ILE A 374 -11.70 -6.50 5.59
CA ILE A 374 -12.52 -7.51 4.92
C ILE A 374 -12.66 -8.77 5.75
N GLU A 375 -11.62 -9.19 6.47
CA GLU A 375 -11.76 -10.30 7.43
C GLU A 375 -12.74 -9.96 8.56
N MET A 376 -12.78 -8.72 9.04
CA MET A 376 -13.80 -8.30 10.00
C MET A 376 -15.21 -8.30 9.40
N ARG A 377 -15.35 -7.86 8.13
CA ARG A 377 -16.64 -7.95 7.41
C ARG A 377 -17.10 -9.39 7.22
N ARG A 378 -16.17 -10.31 6.91
CA ARG A 378 -16.48 -11.74 6.80
C ARG A 378 -17.07 -12.27 8.09
N TYR A 379 -16.48 -11.91 9.23
CA TYR A 379 -17.01 -12.29 10.54
C TYR A 379 -18.40 -11.70 10.78
N LEU A 380 -18.55 -10.39 10.62
CA LEU A 380 -19.83 -9.69 10.79
C LEU A 380 -20.95 -10.31 9.94
N VAL A 381 -20.69 -10.57 8.67
CA VAL A 381 -21.69 -11.10 7.74
C VAL A 381 -21.98 -12.58 7.94
N LEU A 382 -20.96 -13.42 8.04
CA LEU A 382 -21.13 -14.88 8.02
C LEU A 382 -21.30 -15.50 9.41
N MET A 383 -20.84 -14.83 10.47
CA MET A 383 -20.97 -15.33 11.85
C MET A 383 -22.08 -14.61 12.63
N GLU A 384 -22.16 -13.29 12.51
CA GLU A 384 -23.13 -12.50 13.29
C GLU A 384 -24.40 -12.12 12.51
N SER A 385 -24.42 -12.33 11.18
CA SER A 385 -25.48 -11.79 10.29
C SER A 385 -25.73 -10.29 10.52
N ARG A 386 -24.66 -9.55 10.82
CA ARG A 386 -24.68 -8.14 11.20
C ARG A 386 -24.02 -7.31 10.12
N PHE A 387 -24.79 -6.43 9.50
CA PHE A 387 -24.37 -5.56 8.42
C PHE A 387 -25.40 -4.44 8.21
N PRO A 388 -25.04 -3.35 7.51
CA PRO A 388 -25.98 -2.27 7.18
C PRO A 388 -27.29 -2.80 6.55
N PRO A 389 -28.48 -2.34 7.01
CA PRO A 389 -29.76 -2.91 6.60
C PRO A 389 -30.02 -2.94 5.09
N GLU A 390 -29.51 -1.95 4.35
CA GLU A 390 -29.64 -1.85 2.90
C GLU A 390 -29.03 -3.07 2.18
N LEU A 391 -27.99 -3.66 2.77
CA LEU A 391 -27.30 -4.81 2.22
C LEU A 391 -28.13 -6.09 2.30
N GLN A 392 -29.12 -6.19 3.19
CA GLN A 392 -30.01 -7.35 3.27
C GLN A 392 -30.73 -7.55 1.93
N THR A 393 -31.23 -6.46 1.34
CA THR A 393 -31.88 -6.50 0.03
C THR A 393 -30.89 -6.89 -1.06
N ALA A 394 -29.67 -6.33 -1.04
CA ALA A 394 -28.64 -6.65 -2.03
C ALA A 394 -28.22 -8.13 -1.98
N PHE A 395 -28.04 -8.73 -0.79
CA PHE A 395 -27.71 -10.14 -0.64
C PHE A 395 -28.85 -11.04 -1.11
N ARG A 396 -30.08 -10.78 -0.66
CA ARG A 396 -31.26 -11.54 -1.11
C ARG A 396 -31.43 -11.49 -2.63
N ASN A 397 -31.20 -10.33 -3.23
CA ASN A 397 -31.28 -10.16 -4.68
C ASN A 397 -30.18 -10.93 -5.41
N LEU A 398 -28.96 -10.93 -4.89
CA LEU A 398 -27.85 -11.71 -5.42
C LEU A 398 -28.12 -13.22 -5.33
N GLU A 399 -28.69 -13.69 -4.22
CA GLU A 399 -29.06 -15.10 -4.03
C GLU A 399 -30.18 -15.53 -4.99
N ASN A 400 -31.26 -14.76 -5.06
CA ASN A 400 -32.46 -15.16 -5.81
C ASN A 400 -32.40 -14.87 -7.30
N ASN A 401 -31.69 -13.81 -7.70
CA ASN A 401 -31.70 -13.31 -9.08
C ASN A 401 -30.29 -13.21 -9.69
N SER A 402 -29.25 -13.65 -9.00
CA SER A 402 -27.85 -13.50 -9.43
C SER A 402 -27.49 -12.07 -9.84
N ASN A 403 -28.13 -11.06 -9.25
CA ASN A 403 -27.80 -9.64 -9.44
C ASN A 403 -28.29 -8.80 -8.25
N PRO A 404 -27.58 -7.71 -7.89
CA PRO A 404 -27.93 -6.91 -6.72
C PRO A 404 -29.18 -6.02 -6.93
N TRP A 405 -29.64 -5.79 -8.16
CA TRP A 405 -30.84 -4.99 -8.47
C TRP A 405 -32.16 -5.74 -8.24
N GLY A 406 -32.14 -7.07 -8.12
CA GLY A 406 -33.35 -7.88 -7.91
C GLY A 406 -34.23 -8.03 -9.15
N ILE A 407 -33.70 -7.70 -10.34
CA ILE A 407 -34.41 -7.86 -11.60
C ILE A 407 -34.31 -9.32 -12.06
N GLY A 408 -35.39 -9.89 -12.59
CA GLY A 408 -35.44 -11.30 -12.97
C GLY A 408 -34.42 -11.69 -14.06
N MET A 409 -33.71 -12.80 -13.86
CA MET A 409 -32.60 -13.24 -14.72
C MET A 409 -32.97 -13.39 -16.21
N HIS A 410 -34.22 -13.78 -16.50
CA HIS A 410 -34.72 -13.95 -17.87
C HIS A 410 -34.63 -12.67 -18.73
N THR A 411 -34.63 -11.49 -18.10
CA THR A 411 -34.54 -10.19 -18.80
C THR A 411 -33.11 -9.73 -19.09
N ARG A 412 -32.09 -10.42 -18.55
CA ARG A 412 -30.69 -9.96 -18.61
C ARG A 412 -30.17 -9.74 -20.03
N GLY A 413 -30.67 -10.51 -20.99
CA GLY A 413 -30.29 -10.43 -22.40
C GLY A 413 -31.12 -9.45 -23.24
N ASP A 414 -32.12 -8.77 -22.69
CA ASP A 414 -33.07 -8.00 -23.52
C ASP A 414 -32.42 -6.83 -24.27
N TRP A 415 -31.46 -6.14 -23.64
CA TRP A 415 -30.69 -5.08 -24.28
C TRP A 415 -29.86 -5.60 -25.48
N ALA A 416 -29.48 -6.88 -25.50
CA ALA A 416 -28.67 -7.46 -26.55
C ALA A 416 -29.45 -7.57 -27.87
N LYS A 417 -30.77 -7.75 -27.79
CA LYS A 417 -31.69 -7.81 -28.95
C LYS A 417 -31.67 -6.50 -29.73
N GLU A 418 -31.68 -5.36 -29.04
CA GLU A 418 -31.61 -4.03 -29.66
C GLU A 418 -30.32 -3.82 -30.47
N GLY A 419 -29.23 -4.47 -30.04
CA GLY A 419 -27.92 -4.38 -30.70
C GLY A 419 -27.67 -5.45 -31.76
N GLY A 420 -28.60 -6.36 -32.01
CA GLY A 420 -28.39 -7.51 -32.90
C GLY A 420 -27.23 -8.41 -32.44
N ILE A 421 -27.11 -8.63 -31.12
CA ILE A 421 -26.03 -9.42 -30.51
C ILE A 421 -26.55 -10.81 -30.18
N ASN A 422 -25.87 -11.84 -30.69
CA ASN A 422 -26.27 -13.23 -30.49
C ASN A 422 -25.94 -13.72 -29.07
N LEU A 423 -26.75 -14.67 -28.60
CA LEU A 423 -26.42 -15.43 -27.40
C LEU A 423 -25.37 -16.51 -27.72
N ILE A 424 -24.52 -16.83 -26.76
CA ILE A 424 -23.50 -17.88 -26.93
C ILE A 424 -24.14 -19.27 -27.09
N SER A 425 -25.35 -19.46 -26.54
CA SER A 425 -26.17 -20.65 -26.72
C SER A 425 -26.68 -20.82 -28.16
N GLU A 426 -26.83 -19.73 -28.90
CA GLU A 426 -27.27 -19.72 -30.31
C GLU A 426 -26.08 -19.84 -31.26
N ASN A 427 -24.94 -19.22 -30.92
CA ASN A 427 -23.72 -19.26 -31.72
C ASN A 427 -22.49 -19.42 -30.83
N PRO A 428 -22.02 -20.67 -30.61
CA PRO A 428 -20.86 -20.93 -29.76
C PRO A 428 -19.52 -20.60 -30.44
N GLU A 429 -19.49 -20.45 -31.77
CA GLU A 429 -18.25 -20.17 -32.52
C GLU A 429 -17.87 -18.68 -32.49
N VAL A 430 -17.50 -18.18 -31.31
CA VAL A 430 -17.09 -16.80 -31.08
C VAL A 430 -15.63 -16.67 -30.67
N GLU A 431 -14.98 -15.56 -31.02
CA GLU A 431 -13.61 -15.27 -30.56
C GLU A 431 -13.60 -14.83 -29.09
N TYR A 432 -14.60 -14.04 -28.69
CA TYR A 432 -14.74 -13.53 -27.33
C TYR A 432 -16.14 -13.78 -26.78
N LEU A 433 -16.20 -14.16 -25.51
CA LEU A 433 -17.40 -13.92 -24.71
C LEU A 433 -17.36 -12.47 -24.22
N PHE A 434 -18.43 -11.70 -24.45
CA PHE A 434 -18.61 -10.41 -23.78
C PHE A 434 -19.36 -10.63 -22.46
N PHE A 435 -18.62 -10.63 -21.35
CA PHE A 435 -19.18 -10.67 -19.99
C PHE A 435 -19.62 -9.26 -19.60
N VAL A 436 -20.92 -9.03 -19.62
CA VAL A 436 -21.52 -7.70 -19.55
C VAL A 436 -21.61 -7.23 -18.10
N GLY A 437 -21.92 -8.17 -17.20
CA GLY A 437 -22.09 -7.92 -15.78
C GLY A 437 -23.41 -7.22 -15.47
N CYS A 438 -23.70 -7.05 -14.18
CA CYS A 438 -25.02 -6.59 -13.75
C CYS A 438 -25.37 -5.16 -14.22
N ALA A 439 -24.43 -4.22 -14.13
CA ALA A 439 -24.70 -2.84 -14.51
C ALA A 439 -25.00 -2.69 -16.01
N GLY A 440 -24.22 -3.36 -16.88
CA GLY A 440 -24.45 -3.32 -18.32
C GLY A 440 -25.78 -3.95 -18.75
N SER A 441 -26.29 -4.91 -17.96
CA SER A 441 -27.53 -5.62 -18.28
C SER A 441 -28.79 -4.98 -17.70
N PHE A 442 -28.68 -4.29 -16.56
CA PHE A 442 -29.85 -3.86 -15.78
C PHE A 442 -29.98 -2.34 -15.59
N ASP A 443 -28.87 -1.60 -15.51
CA ASP A 443 -28.90 -0.15 -15.32
C ASP A 443 -29.03 0.57 -16.67
N ASP A 444 -30.05 1.42 -16.84
CA ASP A 444 -30.38 2.02 -18.14
C ASP A 444 -29.27 2.91 -18.71
N ARG A 445 -28.50 3.57 -17.84
CA ARG A 445 -27.34 4.36 -18.27
C ARG A 445 -26.23 3.48 -18.81
N ASN A 446 -26.01 2.32 -18.19
CA ASN A 446 -24.95 1.38 -18.54
C ASN A 446 -25.35 0.38 -19.64
N LYS A 447 -26.64 0.12 -19.88
CA LYS A 447 -27.11 -0.56 -21.10
C LYS A 447 -26.66 0.19 -22.36
N LYS A 448 -26.73 1.53 -22.34
CA LYS A 448 -26.20 2.37 -23.44
C LYS A 448 -24.70 2.21 -23.64
N VAL A 449 -23.95 2.00 -22.56
CA VAL A 449 -22.50 1.74 -22.62
C VAL A 449 -22.23 0.34 -23.18
N ALA A 450 -22.99 -0.68 -22.75
CA ALA A 450 -22.90 -2.04 -23.29
C ALA A 450 -23.17 -2.05 -24.81
N LEU A 451 -24.25 -1.38 -25.25
CA LEU A 451 -24.57 -1.17 -26.67
C LEU A 451 -23.45 -0.42 -27.41
N SER A 452 -22.87 0.62 -26.80
CA SER A 452 -21.76 1.38 -27.40
C SER A 452 -20.54 0.50 -27.64
N ILE A 453 -20.18 -0.33 -26.66
CA ILE A 453 -19.07 -1.28 -26.77
C ILE A 453 -19.36 -2.32 -27.86
N SER A 454 -20.56 -2.91 -27.86
CA SER A 454 -20.96 -3.91 -28.86
C SER A 454 -20.90 -3.35 -30.28
N LYS A 455 -21.39 -2.12 -30.51
CA LYS A 455 -21.32 -1.47 -31.82
C LYS A 455 -19.89 -1.25 -32.31
N ILE A 456 -18.98 -0.83 -31.42
CA ILE A 456 -17.55 -0.68 -31.76
C ILE A 456 -16.94 -2.05 -32.11
N LEU A 457 -17.27 -3.10 -31.36
CA LEU A 457 -16.79 -4.46 -31.64
C LEU A 457 -17.30 -4.99 -32.99
N GLN A 458 -18.59 -4.77 -33.30
CA GLN A 458 -19.19 -5.11 -34.59
C GLN A 458 -18.53 -4.33 -35.74
N ALA A 459 -18.34 -3.02 -35.60
CA ALA A 459 -17.67 -2.17 -36.59
C ALA A 459 -16.22 -2.62 -36.85
N ALA A 460 -15.54 -3.17 -35.84
CA ALA A 460 -14.19 -3.73 -35.96
C ALA A 460 -14.16 -5.18 -36.49
N GLY A 461 -15.32 -5.79 -36.79
CA GLY A 461 -15.45 -7.16 -37.26
C GLY A 461 -15.08 -8.22 -36.20
N ILE A 462 -15.18 -7.90 -34.91
CA ILE A 462 -14.91 -8.86 -33.83
C ILE A 462 -16.11 -9.77 -33.65
N LYS A 463 -15.88 -11.09 -33.71
CA LYS A 463 -16.90 -12.11 -33.44
C LYS A 463 -17.04 -12.31 -31.94
N PHE A 464 -18.16 -11.90 -31.36
CA PHE A 464 -18.45 -12.06 -29.94
C PHE A 464 -19.92 -12.45 -29.70
N ALA A 465 -20.19 -13.02 -28.54
CA ALA A 465 -21.53 -13.33 -28.04
C ALA A 465 -21.65 -12.97 -26.56
N VAL A 466 -22.87 -12.97 -26.03
CA VAL A 466 -23.18 -12.79 -24.59
C VAL A 466 -23.88 -14.03 -24.04
N MET A 467 -23.79 -14.31 -22.73
CA MET A 467 -24.53 -15.45 -22.14
C MET A 467 -26.01 -15.14 -21.88
N GLY A 468 -26.43 -13.87 -21.98
CA GLY A 468 -27.82 -13.47 -21.77
C GLY A 468 -28.33 -13.93 -20.39
N PRO A 469 -29.48 -14.63 -20.30
CA PRO A 469 -30.04 -15.13 -19.05
C PRO A 469 -29.13 -16.06 -18.24
N GLU A 470 -28.16 -16.74 -18.88
CA GLU A 470 -27.23 -17.66 -18.19
C GLU A 470 -26.09 -16.92 -17.48
N GLU A 471 -25.88 -15.62 -17.74
CA GLU A 471 -24.88 -14.85 -17.01
C GLU A 471 -25.32 -14.55 -15.57
N GLY A 472 -24.52 -14.95 -14.60
CA GLY A 472 -24.66 -14.55 -13.20
C GLY A 472 -23.85 -13.30 -12.85
N CYS A 473 -24.09 -12.72 -11.67
CA CYS A 473 -23.17 -11.72 -11.12
C CYS A 473 -21.78 -12.31 -10.97
N CYS A 474 -20.73 -11.53 -11.27
CA CYS A 474 -19.34 -11.96 -11.08
C CYS A 474 -18.94 -12.25 -9.62
N GLY A 475 -19.80 -11.93 -8.65
CA GLY A 475 -19.57 -12.17 -7.22
C GLY A 475 -18.81 -11.06 -6.47
N ASP A 476 -18.29 -10.02 -7.15
CA ASP A 476 -17.54 -8.93 -6.49
C ASP A 476 -18.29 -8.28 -5.32
N PRO A 477 -19.59 -7.88 -5.43
CA PRO A 477 -20.31 -7.26 -4.32
C PRO A 477 -20.36 -8.17 -3.08
N ALA A 478 -20.74 -9.45 -3.26
CA ALA A 478 -20.78 -10.42 -2.16
C ALA A 478 -19.40 -10.54 -1.49
N ARG A 479 -18.34 -10.66 -2.29
CA ARG A 479 -16.98 -10.83 -1.78
C ARG A 479 -16.48 -9.62 -0.99
N ARG A 480 -16.69 -8.40 -1.49
CA ARG A 480 -16.22 -7.18 -0.80
C ARG A 480 -17.04 -6.82 0.43
N LEU A 481 -18.28 -7.31 0.48
CA LEU A 481 -19.15 -7.15 1.65
C LEU A 481 -18.87 -8.19 2.74
N GLY A 482 -18.11 -9.25 2.44
CA GLY A 482 -17.74 -10.28 3.41
C GLY A 482 -18.52 -11.59 3.28
N ASN A 483 -19.47 -11.67 2.35
CA ASN A 483 -20.21 -12.91 2.06
C ASN A 483 -19.40 -13.80 1.09
N GLU A 484 -18.37 -14.47 1.61
CA GLU A 484 -17.51 -15.35 0.80
C GLU A 484 -18.27 -16.58 0.27
N TYR A 485 -19.27 -17.08 1.01
CA TYR A 485 -20.09 -18.21 0.60
C TYR A 485 -20.87 -17.90 -0.69
N LEU A 486 -21.63 -16.81 -0.68
CA LEU A 486 -22.35 -16.34 -1.86
C LEU A 486 -21.42 -16.01 -3.03
N TYR A 487 -20.24 -15.42 -2.76
CA TYR A 487 -19.22 -15.22 -3.79
C TYR A 487 -18.82 -16.53 -4.47
N GLN A 488 -18.51 -17.58 -3.70
CA GLN A 488 -18.05 -18.85 -4.27
C GLN A 488 -19.15 -19.53 -5.10
N ILE A 489 -20.41 -19.47 -4.67
CA ILE A 489 -21.54 -19.99 -5.45
C ILE A 489 -21.65 -19.29 -6.80
N LEU A 490 -21.76 -17.95 -6.79
CA LEU A 490 -21.91 -17.15 -8.01
C LEU A 490 -20.72 -17.31 -8.97
N ALA A 491 -19.50 -17.39 -8.41
CA ALA A 491 -18.30 -17.57 -9.21
C ALA A 491 -18.24 -18.98 -9.83
N LYS A 492 -18.51 -20.04 -9.06
CA LYS A 492 -18.49 -21.43 -9.55
C LYS A 492 -19.52 -21.64 -10.67
N GLN A 493 -20.75 -21.15 -10.51
CA GLN A 493 -21.79 -21.24 -11.54
C GLN A 493 -21.34 -20.59 -12.87
N ASN A 494 -20.84 -19.36 -12.81
CA ASN A 494 -20.31 -18.69 -14.00
C ASN A 494 -19.14 -19.46 -14.63
N ILE A 495 -18.21 -19.97 -13.81
CA ILE A 495 -17.06 -20.75 -14.30
C ILE A 495 -17.53 -22.00 -15.04
N GLU A 496 -18.50 -22.72 -14.49
CA GLU A 496 -19.05 -23.94 -15.07
C GLU A 496 -19.71 -23.66 -16.42
N ILE A 497 -20.60 -22.66 -16.50
CA ILE A 497 -21.26 -22.26 -17.75
C ILE A 497 -20.23 -21.88 -18.81
N MET A 498 -19.25 -21.03 -18.46
CA MET A 498 -18.20 -20.62 -19.39
C MET A 498 -17.33 -21.80 -19.86
N LYS A 499 -17.06 -22.78 -18.99
CA LYS A 499 -16.34 -24.00 -19.38
C LYS A 499 -17.16 -24.88 -20.32
N ASN A 500 -18.46 -25.03 -20.07
CA ASN A 500 -19.37 -25.82 -20.91
C ASN A 500 -19.45 -25.26 -22.34
N TYR A 501 -19.40 -23.93 -22.49
CA TYR A 501 -19.33 -23.27 -23.80
C TYR A 501 -17.90 -23.19 -24.39
N GLY A 502 -16.89 -23.74 -23.73
CA GLY A 502 -15.50 -23.71 -24.23
C GLY A 502 -14.89 -22.30 -24.29
N VAL A 503 -15.38 -21.36 -23.48
CA VAL A 503 -14.93 -19.96 -23.48
C VAL A 503 -13.46 -19.88 -23.09
N LYS A 504 -12.67 -19.21 -23.94
CA LYS A 504 -11.23 -18.97 -23.69
C LYS A 504 -10.92 -17.50 -23.40
N LYS A 505 -11.49 -16.59 -24.19
CA LYS A 505 -11.27 -15.15 -24.09
C LYS A 505 -12.54 -14.43 -23.67
N ILE A 506 -12.39 -13.50 -22.74
CA ILE A 506 -13.50 -12.72 -22.18
C ILE A 506 -13.19 -11.23 -22.35
N ILE A 507 -14.15 -10.48 -22.89
CA ILE A 507 -14.18 -9.02 -22.81
C ILE A 507 -15.15 -8.64 -21.70
N THR A 508 -14.82 -7.62 -20.90
CA THR A 508 -15.79 -7.05 -19.95
C THR A 508 -15.70 -5.53 -19.91
N MET A 509 -16.84 -4.90 -19.61
CA MET A 509 -16.96 -3.45 -19.50
C MET A 509 -16.69 -2.90 -18.10
N CYS A 510 -16.73 -3.77 -17.09
CA CYS A 510 -16.64 -3.37 -15.69
C CYS A 510 -15.28 -3.75 -15.09
N PRO A 511 -14.51 -2.80 -14.54
CA PRO A 511 -13.28 -3.09 -13.83
C PRO A 511 -13.42 -4.03 -12.62
N HIS A 512 -14.59 -4.06 -11.97
CA HIS A 512 -14.88 -5.00 -10.89
C HIS A 512 -14.96 -6.43 -11.41
N CYS A 513 -15.80 -6.65 -12.44
CA CYS A 513 -15.89 -7.93 -13.15
C CYS A 513 -14.51 -8.34 -13.69
N TYR A 514 -13.79 -7.41 -14.32
CA TYR A 514 -12.43 -7.64 -14.82
C TYR A 514 -11.49 -8.17 -13.73
N ASN A 515 -11.46 -7.51 -12.57
CA ASN A 515 -10.61 -7.95 -11.47
C ASN A 515 -10.99 -9.33 -10.96
N THR A 516 -12.29 -9.57 -10.76
CA THR A 516 -12.77 -10.82 -10.18
C THR A 516 -12.59 -12.00 -11.15
N LEU A 517 -12.98 -11.85 -12.41
CA LEU A 517 -12.77 -12.86 -13.46
C LEU A 517 -11.28 -13.16 -13.67
N LYS A 518 -10.41 -12.15 -13.66
CA LYS A 518 -8.99 -12.31 -13.99
C LYS A 518 -8.15 -12.81 -12.81
N ASN A 519 -8.37 -12.27 -11.62
CA ASN A 519 -7.46 -12.44 -10.49
C ASN A 519 -8.04 -13.34 -9.39
N GLU A 520 -9.35 -13.54 -9.36
CA GLU A 520 -10.03 -14.23 -8.26
C GLU A 520 -10.68 -15.56 -8.68
N TYR A 521 -11.25 -15.66 -9.88
CA TYR A 521 -11.74 -16.93 -10.45
C TYR A 521 -10.67 -18.03 -10.57
N PRO A 522 -9.37 -17.73 -10.82
CA PRO A 522 -8.34 -18.75 -10.80
C PRO A 522 -8.23 -19.51 -9.46
N GLN A 523 -8.63 -18.88 -8.33
CA GLN A 523 -8.67 -19.54 -7.02
C GLN A 523 -9.73 -20.66 -6.96
N LEU A 524 -10.71 -20.63 -7.86
CA LEU A 524 -11.81 -21.60 -7.99
C LEU A 524 -11.69 -22.44 -9.27
N GLY A 525 -10.51 -22.45 -9.91
CA GLY A 525 -10.26 -23.23 -11.12
C GLY A 525 -10.85 -22.63 -12.41
N GLY A 526 -11.28 -21.37 -12.39
CA GLY A 526 -11.73 -20.61 -13.57
C GLY A 526 -10.60 -19.78 -14.17
N THR A 527 -9.87 -20.32 -15.15
CA THR A 527 -8.77 -19.61 -15.81
C THR A 527 -9.17 -19.21 -17.22
N PHE A 528 -9.21 -17.91 -17.49
CA PHE A 528 -9.61 -17.34 -18.77
C PHE A 528 -8.67 -16.19 -19.17
N GLU A 529 -8.56 -15.91 -20.47
CA GLU A 529 -7.92 -14.70 -20.97
C GLU A 529 -8.89 -13.52 -20.87
N VAL A 530 -8.83 -12.79 -19.76
CA VAL A 530 -9.75 -11.68 -19.48
C VAL A 530 -9.15 -10.34 -19.90
N TYR A 531 -9.93 -9.61 -20.71
CA TYR A 531 -9.62 -8.27 -21.22
C TYR A 531 -10.68 -7.26 -20.77
N HIS A 532 -10.22 -6.10 -20.31
CA HIS A 532 -11.11 -4.95 -20.20
C HIS A 532 -11.29 -4.34 -21.60
N TYR A 533 -12.46 -3.81 -21.94
CA TYR A 533 -12.73 -3.31 -23.30
C TYR A 533 -11.70 -2.29 -23.81
N VAL A 534 -11.16 -1.44 -22.92
CA VAL A 534 -10.10 -0.46 -23.26
C VAL A 534 -8.81 -1.13 -23.76
N GLU A 535 -8.54 -2.37 -23.37
CA GLU A 535 -7.39 -3.12 -23.88
C GLU A 535 -7.60 -3.50 -25.34
N ILE A 536 -8.80 -4.02 -25.65
CA ILE A 536 -9.20 -4.37 -27.01
C ILE A 536 -9.22 -3.13 -27.89
N PHE A 537 -9.89 -2.05 -27.46
CA PHE A 537 -9.99 -0.84 -28.27
C PHE A 537 -8.63 -0.18 -28.52
N SER A 538 -7.75 -0.15 -27.50
CA SER A 538 -6.39 0.35 -27.71
C SER A 538 -5.61 -0.45 -28.74
N LYS A 539 -5.82 -1.78 -28.79
CA LYS A 539 -5.23 -2.66 -29.79
C LYS A 539 -5.84 -2.41 -31.18
N LEU A 540 -7.16 -2.32 -31.28
CA LEU A 540 -7.85 -2.10 -32.57
C LEU A 540 -7.45 -0.77 -33.23
N ILE A 541 -7.30 0.31 -32.45
CA ILE A 541 -6.80 1.59 -32.96
C ILE A 541 -5.35 1.44 -33.45
N LYS A 542 -4.49 0.78 -32.67
CA LYS A 542 -3.08 0.58 -33.04
C LYS A 542 -2.93 -0.26 -34.31
N ASP A 543 -3.78 -1.26 -34.47
CA ASP A 543 -3.83 -2.15 -35.63
C ASP A 543 -4.59 -1.53 -36.82
N LYS A 544 -5.04 -0.26 -36.71
CA LYS A 544 -5.81 0.48 -37.72
C LYS A 544 -7.11 -0.23 -38.15
N LYS A 545 -7.71 -1.00 -37.25
CA LYS A 545 -9.03 -1.62 -37.45
C LYS A 545 -10.20 -0.71 -37.11
N LEU A 546 -9.93 0.44 -36.48
CA LEU A 546 -10.92 1.48 -36.20
C LEU A 546 -10.47 2.77 -36.88
N ASN A 547 -11.33 3.32 -37.74
CA ASN A 547 -11.11 4.59 -38.42
C ASN A 547 -11.76 5.72 -37.61
N LEU A 548 -10.94 6.62 -37.05
CA LEU A 548 -11.40 7.76 -36.25
C LEU A 548 -11.66 8.96 -37.17
N THR A 549 -12.77 8.94 -37.91
CA THR A 549 -13.10 9.92 -38.95
C THR A 549 -13.64 11.23 -38.40
N ASN A 550 -14.33 11.20 -37.26
CA ASN A 550 -14.98 12.38 -36.69
C ASN A 550 -14.04 13.09 -35.71
N SER A 551 -13.92 14.41 -35.85
CA SER A 551 -13.22 15.26 -34.89
C SER A 551 -14.11 15.59 -33.70
N ILE A 552 -13.60 15.44 -32.48
CA ILE A 552 -14.30 15.80 -31.26
C ILE A 552 -13.54 16.95 -30.58
N SER A 553 -13.99 18.18 -30.81
CA SER A 553 -13.40 19.40 -30.23
C SER A 553 -13.89 19.65 -28.81
N LEU A 554 -13.63 18.70 -27.90
CA LEU A 554 -14.00 18.78 -26.48
C LEU A 554 -12.80 18.62 -25.56
N SER A 555 -12.82 19.33 -24.43
CA SER A 555 -11.87 19.14 -23.34
C SER A 555 -12.33 18.02 -22.41
N VAL A 556 -11.45 17.07 -22.14
CA VAL A 556 -11.75 15.88 -21.34
C VAL A 556 -10.74 15.69 -20.21
N THR A 557 -11.19 15.10 -19.11
CA THR A 557 -10.33 14.56 -18.05
C THR A 557 -10.66 13.10 -17.79
N TYR A 558 -9.70 12.30 -17.35
CA TYR A 558 -9.90 10.86 -17.16
C TYR A 558 -9.89 10.44 -15.69
N HIS A 559 -10.96 9.79 -15.25
CA HIS A 559 -11.05 9.15 -13.93
C HIS A 559 -10.46 7.74 -13.95
N ASP A 560 -9.28 7.57 -13.34
CA ASP A 560 -8.70 6.24 -13.11
C ASP A 560 -9.50 5.49 -12.05
N SER A 561 -10.28 4.49 -12.49
CA SER A 561 -11.01 3.60 -11.59
C SER A 561 -10.05 2.73 -10.77
N CYS A 562 -10.47 2.36 -9.55
CA CYS A 562 -9.60 1.67 -8.60
C CYS A 562 -9.16 0.30 -9.14
N TYR A 563 -10.11 -0.52 -9.60
CA TYR A 563 -9.84 -1.88 -10.07
C TYR A 563 -9.12 -1.93 -11.43
N LEU A 564 -9.32 -0.96 -12.33
CA LEU A 564 -8.58 -0.92 -13.59
C LEU A 564 -7.15 -0.42 -13.37
N GLY A 565 -7.02 0.66 -12.58
CA GLY A 565 -5.77 1.32 -12.27
C GLY A 565 -4.97 0.63 -11.18
N ARG A 566 -5.33 0.82 -9.91
CA ARG A 566 -4.50 0.37 -8.77
C ARG A 566 -4.30 -1.14 -8.71
N TYR A 567 -5.34 -1.91 -9.05
CA TYR A 567 -5.29 -3.37 -9.01
C TYR A 567 -4.56 -3.89 -10.25
N ASN A 568 -5.03 -3.50 -11.45
CA ASN A 568 -4.59 -4.12 -12.70
C ASN A 568 -3.57 -3.31 -13.51
N LYS A 569 -3.14 -2.15 -13.01
CA LYS A 569 -2.09 -1.28 -13.58
C LYS A 569 -2.37 -0.79 -15.01
N ILE A 570 -3.64 -0.70 -15.40
CA ILE A 570 -4.06 -0.18 -16.70
C ILE A 570 -4.31 1.32 -16.61
N TYR A 571 -3.28 2.10 -16.95
CA TYR A 571 -3.34 3.57 -16.96
C TYR A 571 -3.15 4.18 -18.35
N LYS A 572 -2.27 3.58 -19.16
CA LYS A 572 -1.86 4.15 -20.46
C LYS A 572 -2.92 3.94 -21.54
N LYS A 573 -3.60 2.79 -21.56
CA LYS A 573 -4.53 2.40 -22.62
C LYS A 573 -5.73 3.35 -22.77
N PRO A 574 -6.44 3.74 -21.69
CA PRO A 574 -7.54 4.72 -21.80
C PRO A 574 -7.07 6.08 -22.34
N ARG A 575 -5.92 6.55 -21.86
CA ARG A 575 -5.31 7.82 -22.31
C ARG A 575 -4.86 7.76 -23.77
N PHE A 576 -4.34 6.61 -24.20
CA PHE A 576 -3.96 6.39 -25.60
C PHE A 576 -5.17 6.47 -26.52
N ILE A 577 -6.29 5.82 -26.15
CA ILE A 577 -7.53 5.89 -26.92
C ILE A 577 -8.00 7.33 -27.04
N LEU A 578 -8.12 8.06 -25.92
CA LEU A 578 -8.53 9.46 -25.94
C LEU A 578 -7.60 10.28 -26.84
N LYS A 579 -6.28 10.22 -26.65
CA LYS A 579 -5.31 10.99 -27.47
C LYS A 579 -5.28 10.62 -28.96
N SER A 580 -5.86 9.48 -29.35
CA SER A 580 -5.94 9.10 -30.76
C SER A 580 -7.11 9.78 -31.49
N ILE A 581 -8.09 10.32 -30.75
CA ILE A 581 -9.26 10.99 -31.31
C ILE A 581 -8.85 12.39 -31.79
N PRO A 582 -9.13 12.77 -33.05
CA PRO A 582 -8.79 14.09 -33.56
C PRO A 582 -9.45 15.23 -32.76
N SER A 583 -8.69 16.31 -32.53
CA SER A 583 -9.13 17.55 -31.88
C SER A 583 -9.51 17.48 -30.38
N ILE A 584 -9.42 16.31 -29.74
CA ILE A 584 -9.72 16.19 -28.31
C ILE A 584 -8.55 16.68 -27.44
N GLN A 585 -8.86 17.36 -26.34
CA GLN A 585 -7.85 17.86 -25.39
C GLN A 585 -7.96 17.14 -24.04
N LEU A 586 -6.93 16.37 -23.66
CA LEU A 586 -6.90 15.66 -22.38
C LEU A 586 -6.15 16.45 -21.30
N PHE A 587 -6.88 16.86 -20.26
CA PHE A 587 -6.35 17.50 -19.05
C PHE A 587 -6.35 16.53 -17.87
N GLU A 588 -5.19 16.31 -17.23
CA GLU A 588 -5.08 15.37 -16.12
C GLU A 588 -5.44 16.01 -14.78
N MET A 589 -6.29 15.33 -13.99
CA MET A 589 -6.50 15.66 -12.58
C MET A 589 -5.20 15.52 -11.79
N LYS A 590 -4.98 16.41 -10.80
CA LYS A 590 -3.81 16.37 -9.90
C LYS A 590 -3.66 15.02 -9.20
N ARG A 591 -4.79 14.44 -8.75
CA ARG A 591 -4.87 13.08 -8.22
C ARG A 591 -5.28 12.12 -9.34
N SER A 592 -4.31 11.56 -10.03
CA SER A 592 -4.49 10.60 -11.12
C SER A 592 -3.61 9.36 -10.96
N LYS A 593 -3.83 8.36 -11.82
CA LYS A 593 -3.13 7.07 -11.84
C LYS A 593 -3.20 6.36 -10.49
N ASP A 594 -2.07 5.93 -9.94
CA ASP A 594 -2.02 5.23 -8.67
C ASP A 594 -2.26 6.14 -7.45
N LYS A 595 -2.28 7.46 -7.66
CA LYS A 595 -2.72 8.49 -6.69
C LYS A 595 -4.17 8.95 -6.92
N SER A 596 -4.92 8.32 -7.84
CA SER A 596 -6.33 8.65 -8.14
C SER A 596 -7.22 8.58 -6.90
N PHE A 597 -8.15 9.53 -6.76
CA PHE A 597 -9.12 9.52 -5.67
C PHE A 597 -10.33 8.64 -6.05
N CYS A 598 -10.83 7.85 -5.09
CA CYS A 598 -11.94 6.91 -5.34
C CYS A 598 -13.23 7.65 -5.70
N CYS A 599 -14.10 7.04 -6.51
CA CYS A 599 -15.44 7.55 -6.78
C CYS A 599 -16.43 7.31 -5.61
N GLY A 600 -16.14 6.38 -4.70
CA GLY A 600 -16.99 6.05 -3.55
C GLY A 600 -17.73 4.72 -3.63
N ALA A 601 -17.99 4.16 -4.82
CA ALA A 601 -18.83 2.97 -5.00
C ALA A 601 -18.25 1.62 -4.52
N GLY A 602 -16.91 1.51 -4.45
CA GLY A 602 -16.25 0.24 -4.13
C GLY A 602 -16.57 -0.28 -2.73
N GLY A 603 -16.19 -1.52 -2.43
CA GLY A 603 -16.40 -2.09 -1.09
C GLY A 603 -17.86 -2.31 -0.73
N GLY A 604 -18.76 -2.36 -1.72
CA GLY A 604 -20.21 -2.47 -1.53
C GLY A 604 -20.91 -1.15 -1.19
N ARG A 605 -20.19 -0.02 -1.13
CA ARG A 605 -20.77 1.31 -0.85
C ARG A 605 -21.74 1.80 -1.92
N PHE A 606 -21.75 1.21 -3.11
CA PHE A 606 -22.79 1.45 -4.11
C PHE A 606 -24.20 1.06 -3.61
N TRP A 607 -24.28 0.11 -2.67
CA TRP A 607 -25.53 -0.45 -2.14
C TRP A 607 -25.88 0.07 -0.75
N MET A 608 -25.11 1.02 -0.24
CA MET A 608 -25.28 1.58 1.10
C MET A 608 -25.45 3.07 0.99
N GLU A 609 -26.33 3.62 1.82
CA GLU A 609 -26.43 5.06 1.94
C GLU A 609 -25.21 5.65 2.68
N GLU A 610 -24.95 6.93 2.40
CA GLU A 610 -23.79 7.64 2.94
C GLU A 610 -24.23 8.71 3.95
N HIS A 611 -24.31 8.31 5.22
CA HIS A 611 -24.72 9.18 6.32
C HIS A 611 -23.56 9.84 7.07
N LEU A 612 -22.32 9.41 6.82
CA LEU A 612 -21.14 9.84 7.56
C LEU A 612 -20.22 10.74 6.72
N GLY A 613 -19.89 11.91 7.25
CA GLY A 613 -18.98 12.86 6.61
C GLY A 613 -19.52 13.38 5.27
N THR A 614 -18.62 13.67 4.33
CA THR A 614 -18.98 14.15 2.98
C THR A 614 -19.00 12.99 1.98
N ARG A 615 -19.89 13.00 0.98
CA ARG A 615 -19.87 11.95 -0.05
C ARG A 615 -18.54 11.92 -0.81
N ILE A 616 -18.00 10.72 -1.02
CA ILE A 616 -16.67 10.56 -1.65
C ILE A 616 -16.66 11.08 -3.10
N ASN A 617 -17.74 10.83 -3.85
CA ASN A 617 -17.90 11.29 -5.23
C ASN A 617 -17.87 12.82 -5.34
N HIS A 618 -18.43 13.56 -4.37
CA HIS A 618 -18.36 15.03 -4.34
C HIS A 618 -16.91 15.53 -4.22
N SER A 619 -16.11 14.92 -3.33
CA SER A 619 -14.69 15.28 -3.25
C SER A 619 -13.90 14.88 -4.50
N ARG A 620 -14.38 13.89 -5.27
CA ARG A 620 -13.76 13.53 -6.54
C ARG A 620 -14.14 14.51 -7.66
N ILE A 621 -15.37 15.01 -7.70
CA ILE A 621 -15.80 15.91 -8.78
C ILE A 621 -15.06 17.26 -8.71
N GLU A 622 -14.67 17.71 -7.53
CA GLU A 622 -13.79 18.89 -7.38
C GLU A 622 -12.43 18.71 -8.07
N ASP A 623 -11.84 17.49 -8.05
CA ASP A 623 -10.61 17.24 -8.82
C ASP A 623 -10.86 17.44 -10.32
N ALA A 624 -12.01 16.95 -10.83
CA ALA A 624 -12.36 17.03 -12.24
C ALA A 624 -12.64 18.48 -12.66
N LYS A 625 -13.42 19.20 -11.86
CA LYS A 625 -13.73 20.63 -12.07
C LYS A 625 -12.47 21.48 -12.14
N ASN A 626 -11.48 21.23 -11.28
CA ASN A 626 -10.19 21.95 -11.28
C ASN A 626 -9.36 21.77 -12.56
N THR A 627 -9.72 20.83 -13.44
CA THR A 627 -9.07 20.68 -14.75
C THR A 627 -9.67 21.59 -15.84
N ASN A 628 -10.83 22.20 -15.59
CA ASN A 628 -11.63 22.94 -16.58
C ASN A 628 -12.03 22.09 -17.81
N ALA A 629 -12.03 20.76 -17.69
CA ALA A 629 -12.54 19.87 -18.72
C ALA A 629 -14.08 19.91 -18.77
N GLN A 630 -14.65 19.78 -19.96
CA GLN A 630 -16.10 19.68 -20.19
C GLN A 630 -16.64 18.28 -19.92
N ILE A 631 -15.79 17.25 -20.02
CA ILE A 631 -16.19 15.86 -19.77
C ILE A 631 -15.23 15.17 -18.81
N VAL A 632 -15.78 14.53 -17.77
CA VAL A 632 -15.07 13.52 -16.97
C VAL A 632 -15.35 12.14 -17.56
N VAL A 633 -14.29 11.52 -18.08
CA VAL A 633 -14.34 10.22 -18.73
C VAL A 633 -14.09 9.12 -17.72
N SER A 634 -14.92 8.09 -17.71
CA SER A 634 -14.68 6.86 -16.97
C SER A 634 -14.66 5.63 -17.89
N SER A 635 -14.12 4.54 -17.37
CA SER A 635 -14.20 3.22 -18.00
C SER A 635 -14.69 2.21 -16.97
N CYS A 636 -15.63 2.62 -16.14
CA CYS A 636 -16.20 1.83 -15.04
C CYS A 636 -17.66 2.22 -14.84
N PRO A 637 -18.61 1.28 -14.98
CA PRO A 637 -20.04 1.54 -14.79
C PRO A 637 -20.37 2.21 -13.46
N PHE A 638 -19.83 1.68 -12.35
CA PHE A 638 -20.08 2.26 -11.03
C PHE A 638 -19.47 3.65 -10.89
N CYS A 639 -18.28 3.89 -11.44
CA CYS A 639 -17.69 5.23 -11.37
C CYS A 639 -18.48 6.23 -12.21
N LEU A 640 -18.99 5.80 -13.38
CA LEU A 640 -19.81 6.62 -14.24
C LEU A 640 -21.08 7.09 -13.52
N THR A 641 -21.80 6.18 -12.86
CA THR A 641 -22.98 6.52 -12.04
C THR A 641 -22.59 7.48 -10.92
N MET A 642 -21.60 7.14 -10.09
CA MET A 642 -21.19 8.00 -8.96
C MET A 642 -20.75 9.41 -9.38
N LEU A 643 -20.07 9.54 -10.53
CA LEU A 643 -19.65 10.83 -11.07
C LEU A 643 -20.83 11.61 -11.65
N SER A 644 -21.76 10.93 -12.33
CA SER A 644 -22.98 11.54 -12.86
C SER A 644 -23.86 12.08 -11.73
N ASP A 645 -24.02 11.32 -10.65
CA ASP A 645 -24.79 11.73 -9.47
C ASP A 645 -24.14 12.93 -8.79
N ALA A 646 -22.81 12.92 -8.64
CA ALA A 646 -22.09 14.06 -8.07
C ALA A 646 -22.19 15.33 -8.91
N ILE A 647 -22.25 15.22 -10.24
CA ILE A 647 -22.45 16.37 -11.13
C ILE A 647 -23.84 16.97 -10.89
N LYS A 648 -24.88 16.13 -10.85
CA LYS A 648 -26.26 16.56 -10.61
C LYS A 648 -26.47 17.17 -9.24
N GLU A 649 -25.99 16.50 -8.19
CA GLU A 649 -26.08 16.97 -6.80
C GLU A 649 -25.29 18.26 -6.54
N ARG A 650 -24.39 18.64 -7.45
CA ARG A 650 -23.60 19.87 -7.38
C ARG A 650 -24.00 20.92 -8.42
N GLU A 651 -25.08 20.67 -9.17
CA GLU A 651 -25.61 21.59 -10.20
C GLU A 651 -24.53 21.98 -11.22
N LEU A 652 -23.78 21.00 -11.70
CA LEU A 652 -22.66 21.17 -12.63
C LEU A 652 -22.98 20.72 -14.07
N GLU A 653 -24.22 20.35 -14.37
CA GLU A 653 -24.63 19.77 -15.65
C GLU A 653 -24.29 20.65 -16.86
N ASP A 654 -24.36 21.97 -16.70
CA ASP A 654 -24.04 22.95 -17.75
C ASP A 654 -22.53 23.07 -18.02
N LYS A 655 -21.69 22.59 -17.09
CA LYS A 655 -20.22 22.79 -17.10
C LYS A 655 -19.46 21.49 -17.30
N LEU A 656 -19.97 20.39 -16.78
CA LEU A 656 -19.26 19.11 -16.74
C LEU A 656 -20.23 17.95 -16.95
N GLN A 657 -19.89 17.06 -17.89
CA GLN A 657 -20.65 15.83 -18.14
C GLN A 657 -19.81 14.59 -17.81
N ALA A 658 -20.46 13.51 -17.40
CA ALA A 658 -19.82 12.21 -17.23
C ALA A 658 -20.15 11.28 -18.41
N LYS A 659 -19.11 10.79 -19.11
CA LYS A 659 -19.25 9.83 -20.22
C LYS A 659 -18.34 8.63 -20.01
N ASP A 660 -18.79 7.48 -20.49
CA ASP A 660 -17.91 6.33 -20.65
C ASP A 660 -16.99 6.54 -21.86
N LEU A 661 -15.77 6.03 -21.78
CA LEU A 661 -14.78 6.13 -22.86
C LEU A 661 -15.28 5.51 -24.17
N SER A 662 -16.07 4.45 -24.10
CA SER A 662 -16.65 3.81 -25.30
C SER A 662 -17.63 4.72 -26.03
N GLU A 663 -18.36 5.60 -25.33
CA GLU A 663 -19.32 6.50 -25.99
C GLU A 663 -18.60 7.56 -26.81
N ILE A 664 -17.52 8.11 -26.28
CA ILE A 664 -16.66 9.08 -26.97
C ILE A 664 -15.97 8.42 -28.16
N LEU A 665 -15.47 7.19 -27.98
CA LEU A 665 -14.84 6.46 -29.07
C LEU A 665 -15.84 6.12 -30.18
N LYS A 666 -17.07 5.74 -29.82
CA LYS A 666 -18.14 5.44 -30.77
C LYS A 666 -18.48 6.68 -31.62
N GLU A 667 -18.60 7.84 -30.99
CA GLU A 667 -18.81 9.12 -31.67
C GLU A 667 -17.67 9.43 -32.65
N ALA A 668 -16.41 9.17 -32.26
CA ALA A 668 -15.23 9.40 -33.09
C ALA A 668 -15.16 8.49 -34.34
N ILE A 669 -15.72 7.28 -34.27
CA ILE A 669 -15.78 6.36 -35.43
C ILE A 669 -17.06 6.49 -36.27
N GLY A 670 -18.10 7.16 -35.74
CA GLY A 670 -19.35 7.44 -36.46
C GLY A 670 -20.34 6.27 -36.58
N VAL A 671 -20.54 5.47 -35.52
CA VAL A 671 -21.46 4.29 -35.51
C VAL A 671 -22.52 4.27 -34.39
#